data_AF-A0A1U8HMM6-F1
#
_entry.id   AF-A0A1U8HMM6-F1
#
_cell.length_a   1.000
_cell.length_b   1.000
_cell.length_c   1.000
_cell.angle_alpha   90.00
_cell.angle_beta   90.00
_cell.angle_gamma   90.00
#
_symmetry.space_group_name_H-M   'P 1'
#
loop_
_entity.id
_entity.type
_entity.pdbx_description
1 polymer ?
#
loop_
_entity_poly.entity_id
_entity_poly.type
_entity_poly.pdbx_seq_one_letter_code
_entity_poly.pdbx_strand_id
1 'polypeptide(L)'
;MGTSPEIIMILFVAVGCFMAYPEAVSSKHTGITRHYTFNIKLKNITRLCHTKSIVTVNGKFPGPRVIIREGDRLVVKVVNHVPNNISIHWHGVRQLRSGWADGPSYIMQCPIQTGHSYVYNFTITGQRGTLFWHAHISWLRATVYGPLIILPRRNESYPFVKPYKEVPILFGEWFNADPEAVINQSLQTGGGPNVSDAYTFNGLPGPLYNCSAKDIYKLKVKPGKTYLLRLINAALNDELFFSIADHSLTVVEADAVYVKPFEINVLMITPGQTTNVLLKTKPKAPNATFLMLARPYATGMGTFDNTTVAGILEYETPSSSLKNRPLLKPGLPAINATNFVANFTSKFRSLATAKFPANVPQIVDKKFFFTVGLGTKPCPKNQTCQGPTNTTKFAASMNNISFALPRTALLQSHFFSQYSKGVYTTDFPAFPLIPFNYTGTPPNNTVVNNGTKLVVIPFNTSVEVVLQDTSILGAESHPLHLHGYNFYVVGQGFGNFDPENDPPKFNLVDPVERNTAPRAWYDRIDAYLFRLNFEKSLSEPTLFIKKSKDETLLIVSIYVDDLLVTGSRVDLIQEFKKNMQNMFDMTDLGIMTYFLGMEVDQSDQGIFISQHAFALKILTKFHMENCKPVSTPLVMGQKLSSYGDEEKVDEREYRSLIGCLLYLTATRPDLMHSVSLLSRFMHSCNTSHLKAAKRILRYVKGSLKFGVMFKTGGQLKLSGYSDSDWGGSIDDMRSTSGYLFSLGSGAFCWSSKKQQTVAQSTAEAEYIAAAGAVSQAIWLRKLLCDLNEEQFEPTEIMVDNQSAIAISKNAVFHGKTKHFKLKFYFVREAVQSKDVSLAYCSSQDQLADILTKPLGAMRFEILRELVGVCCLQSKEEC
;
A
#
# COMPACT_ATOMS: atom_id res chain seq x y z
N MET A 1 28.46 1.52 -28.43
CA MET A 1 28.78 0.13 -27.98
C MET A 1 27.57 -0.31 -27.19
N GLY A 2 26.83 -1.29 -27.68
CA GLY A 2 25.51 -1.65 -27.16
C GLY A 2 25.54 -2.03 -25.67
N THR A 3 24.46 -1.70 -24.97
CA THR A 3 24.16 -2.19 -23.63
C THR A 3 24.32 -3.71 -23.59
N SER A 4 25.10 -4.23 -22.63
CA SER A 4 25.34 -5.68 -22.54
C SER A 4 23.99 -6.42 -22.39
N PRO A 5 23.73 -7.45 -23.22
CA PRO A 5 22.57 -8.34 -23.12
C PRO A 5 22.32 -8.90 -21.72
N GLU A 6 23.39 -9.12 -20.96
CA GLU A 6 23.30 -9.77 -19.66
C GLU A 6 22.54 -8.92 -18.63
N ILE A 7 22.63 -7.59 -18.71
CA ILE A 7 22.04 -6.70 -17.71
C ILE A 7 20.52 -6.56 -17.91
N ILE A 8 20.06 -6.65 -19.15
CA ILE A 8 18.64 -6.71 -19.50
C ILE A 8 18.01 -8.01 -18.97
N MET A 9 18.73 -9.13 -18.96
CA MET A 9 18.20 -10.41 -18.48
C MET A 9 18.05 -10.51 -16.96
N ILE A 10 18.93 -9.89 -16.17
CA ILE A 10 18.78 -9.79 -14.70
C ILE A 10 17.45 -9.09 -14.34
N LEU A 11 17.13 -8.03 -15.09
CA LEU A 11 15.96 -7.21 -14.90
C LEU A 11 14.64 -7.99 -15.07
N PHE A 12 14.62 -8.99 -15.94
CA PHE A 12 13.41 -9.79 -16.17
C PHE A 12 13.22 -10.96 -15.19
N VAL A 13 14.30 -11.55 -14.66
CA VAL A 13 14.23 -12.67 -13.69
C VAL A 13 13.56 -12.23 -12.38
N ALA A 14 13.73 -10.96 -12.00
CA ALA A 14 13.16 -10.39 -10.78
C ALA A 14 11.61 -10.28 -10.80
N VAL A 15 10.96 -10.35 -11.96
CA VAL A 15 9.53 -10.03 -12.15
C VAL A 15 8.59 -11.26 -11.93
N GLY A 16 9.11 -12.49 -11.77
CA GLY A 16 8.32 -13.72 -11.95
C GLY A 16 7.64 -14.42 -10.75
N CYS A 17 7.79 -14.01 -9.48
CA CYS A 17 7.72 -15.00 -8.36
C CYS A 17 6.70 -14.91 -7.19
N PHE A 18 5.55 -14.21 -7.22
CA PHE A 18 4.68 -14.10 -6.01
C PHE A 18 3.19 -14.42 -6.18
N MET A 19 2.66 -15.45 -5.46
CA MET A 19 1.26 -15.55 -4.94
C MET A 19 1.06 -16.69 -3.89
N ALA A 20 0.44 -16.38 -2.71
CA ALA A 20 -0.54 -17.14 -1.85
C ALA A 20 -0.28 -17.24 -0.31
N TYR A 21 -1.24 -16.81 0.57
CA TYR A 21 -1.88 -17.48 1.77
C TYR A 21 -2.27 -16.62 3.01
N PRO A 22 -3.49 -16.74 3.67
CA PRO A 22 -3.92 -16.06 4.95
C PRO A 22 -4.22 -16.95 6.23
N GLU A 23 -4.81 -16.30 7.27
CA GLU A 23 -4.76 -16.36 8.78
C GLU A 23 -5.78 -17.13 9.68
N ALA A 24 -5.61 -17.06 11.04
CA ALA A 24 -6.53 -17.50 12.13
C ALA A 24 -6.59 -16.60 13.43
N VAL A 25 -7.58 -16.84 14.32
CA VAL A 25 -8.22 -15.96 15.38
C VAL A 25 -7.98 -16.40 16.88
N SER A 26 -8.26 -15.52 17.90
CA SER A 26 -8.22 -15.81 19.38
C SER A 26 -9.32 -15.10 20.27
N SER A 27 -9.48 -15.50 21.56
CA SER A 27 -10.66 -15.48 22.49
C SER A 27 -10.78 -14.37 23.60
N LYS A 28 -11.88 -14.38 24.42
CA LYS A 28 -12.49 -13.27 25.23
C LYS A 28 -12.18 -13.23 26.76
N HIS A 29 -12.13 -12.02 27.36
CA HIS A 29 -12.19 -11.69 28.83
C HIS A 29 -13.25 -10.59 29.13
N THR A 30 -13.71 -10.45 30.40
CA THR A 30 -14.84 -9.60 30.86
C THR A 30 -14.45 -8.15 31.25
N GLY A 31 -15.07 -7.12 30.66
CA GLY A 31 -14.79 -5.68 30.92
C GLY A 31 -15.84 -4.93 31.77
N ILE A 32 -15.54 -3.68 32.17
CA ILE A 32 -16.37 -2.82 33.05
C ILE A 32 -17.13 -1.77 32.23
N THR A 33 -18.30 -1.31 32.70
CA THR A 33 -19.02 -0.19 32.06
C THR A 33 -18.57 1.18 32.59
N ARG A 34 -18.25 2.12 31.70
CA ARG A 34 -17.86 3.51 31.97
C ARG A 34 -18.96 4.47 31.52
N HIS A 35 -19.36 5.39 32.38
CA HIS A 35 -20.41 6.36 32.08
C HIS A 35 -19.86 7.79 31.99
N TYR A 36 -20.29 8.52 30.97
CA TYR A 36 -20.01 9.95 30.78
C TYR A 36 -21.28 10.70 30.39
N THR A 37 -21.34 11.99 30.73
CA THR A 37 -22.39 12.90 30.28
C THR A 37 -21.76 14.10 29.59
N PHE A 38 -22.15 14.33 28.34
CA PHE A 38 -21.70 15.43 27.51
C PHE A 38 -22.86 16.42 27.34
N ASN A 39 -22.79 17.53 28.05
CA ASN A 39 -23.72 18.63 27.85
C ASN A 39 -23.15 19.59 26.82
N ILE A 40 -23.78 19.65 25.65
CA ILE A 40 -23.39 20.56 24.58
C ILE A 40 -23.92 21.93 24.94
N LYS A 41 -23.03 22.91 25.12
CA LYS A 41 -23.38 24.26 25.58
C LYS A 41 -22.55 25.32 24.87
N LEU A 42 -23.12 26.50 24.74
CA LEU A 42 -22.40 27.69 24.30
C LEU A 42 -21.51 28.22 25.44
N LYS A 43 -20.30 28.65 25.09
CA LYS A 43 -19.37 29.28 26.02
C LYS A 43 -18.58 30.39 25.32
N ASN A 44 -18.52 31.57 25.94
CA ASN A 44 -17.65 32.64 25.47
C ASN A 44 -16.19 32.28 25.74
N ILE A 45 -15.39 32.30 24.68
CA ILE A 45 -13.94 32.10 24.73
C ILE A 45 -13.27 33.23 23.97
N THR A 46 -12.20 33.74 24.56
CA THR A 46 -11.37 34.79 23.97
C THR A 46 -10.05 34.19 23.49
N ARG A 47 -9.69 34.44 22.23
CA ARG A 47 -8.36 34.20 21.67
C ARG A 47 -8.04 35.33 20.72
N LEU A 48 -6.76 35.69 20.59
CA LEU A 48 -6.31 36.73 19.66
C LEU A 48 -7.05 38.07 19.88
N CYS A 49 -7.42 38.42 21.13
CA CYS A 49 -8.29 39.55 21.48
C CYS A 49 -9.75 39.50 20.96
N HIS A 50 -10.16 38.44 20.26
CA HIS A 50 -11.53 38.25 19.80
C HIS A 50 -12.29 37.32 20.75
N THR A 51 -13.42 37.79 21.27
CA THR A 51 -14.33 36.98 22.09
C THR A 51 -15.52 36.55 21.25
N LYS A 52 -15.75 35.25 21.18
CA LYS A 52 -16.96 34.69 20.56
C LYS A 52 -17.54 33.57 21.40
N SER A 53 -18.85 33.36 21.24
CA SER A 53 -19.52 32.20 21.81
C SER A 53 -19.28 31.00 20.91
N ILE A 54 -18.73 29.92 21.46
CA ILE A 54 -18.48 28.67 20.72
C ILE A 54 -19.25 27.51 21.34
N VAL A 55 -19.55 26.50 20.52
CA VAL A 55 -20.11 25.24 21.00
C VAL A 55 -19.02 24.43 21.70
N THR A 56 -19.32 23.96 22.92
CA THR A 56 -18.39 23.21 23.77
C THR A 56 -19.07 22.00 24.39
N VAL A 57 -18.26 21.06 24.90
CA VAL A 57 -18.74 19.97 25.75
C VAL A 57 -18.45 20.30 27.21
N ASN A 58 -19.50 20.35 28.03
CA ASN A 58 -19.42 20.67 29.44
C ASN A 58 -18.71 22.01 29.73
N GLY A 59 -18.81 22.98 28.82
CA GLY A 59 -18.17 24.30 28.96
C GLY A 59 -16.65 24.29 28.74
N LYS A 60 -16.07 23.22 28.18
CA LYS A 60 -14.62 23.05 27.98
C LYS A 60 -14.23 23.09 26.51
N PHE A 61 -13.11 23.74 26.22
CA PHE A 61 -12.44 23.77 24.92
C PHE A 61 -10.91 23.65 25.12
N PRO A 62 -10.26 22.62 24.56
CA PRO A 62 -10.86 21.40 24.00
C PRO A 62 -11.75 20.67 25.03
N GLY A 63 -12.57 19.76 24.53
CA GLY A 63 -13.52 19.01 25.34
C GLY A 63 -12.86 18.05 26.35
N PRO A 64 -13.66 17.46 27.26
CA PRO A 64 -13.15 16.57 28.29
C PRO A 64 -12.49 15.30 27.72
N ARG A 65 -11.47 14.81 28.43
CA ARG A 65 -10.85 13.52 28.18
C ARG A 65 -11.80 12.38 28.56
N VAL A 66 -11.98 11.43 27.65
CA VAL A 66 -12.62 10.14 27.91
C VAL A 66 -11.52 9.10 28.14
N ILE A 67 -11.60 8.36 29.24
CA ILE A 67 -10.65 7.29 29.59
C ILE A 67 -11.40 5.98 29.73
N ILE A 68 -10.90 4.95 29.08
CA ILE A 68 -11.46 3.61 29.08
C ILE A 68 -10.33 2.57 28.98
N ARG A 69 -10.61 1.29 29.25
CA ARG A 69 -9.67 0.18 28.98
C ARG A 69 -10.17 -0.67 27.82
N GLU A 70 -9.27 -1.35 27.13
CA GLU A 70 -9.66 -2.41 26.20
C GLU A 70 -10.56 -3.43 26.91
N GLY A 71 -11.70 -3.78 26.29
CA GLY A 71 -12.72 -4.68 26.83
C GLY A 71 -13.83 -3.97 27.60
N ASP A 72 -13.62 -2.74 28.09
CA ASP A 72 -14.65 -1.96 28.79
C ASP A 72 -15.78 -1.53 27.83
N ARG A 73 -16.98 -1.37 28.39
CA ARG A 73 -18.15 -0.79 27.72
C ARG A 73 -18.21 0.71 27.98
N LEU A 74 -18.36 1.54 26.95
CA LEU A 74 -18.52 2.98 27.05
C LEU A 74 -19.99 3.38 26.86
N VAL A 75 -20.51 4.19 27.79
CA VAL A 75 -21.85 4.78 27.70
C VAL A 75 -21.73 6.28 27.86
N VAL A 76 -22.02 7.04 26.79
CA VAL A 76 -22.00 8.50 26.83
C VAL A 76 -23.37 9.07 26.48
N LYS A 77 -23.99 9.76 27.45
CA LYS A 77 -25.21 10.52 27.22
C LYS A 77 -24.84 11.93 26.73
N VAL A 78 -25.17 12.22 25.49
CA VAL A 78 -25.01 13.56 24.89
C VAL A 78 -26.35 14.28 24.98
N VAL A 79 -26.35 15.47 25.59
CA VAL A 79 -27.54 16.33 25.75
C VAL A 79 -27.27 17.63 25.02
N ASN A 80 -28.10 17.95 24.03
CA ASN A 80 -27.92 19.15 23.22
C ASN A 80 -28.68 20.35 23.81
N HIS A 81 -27.96 21.34 24.33
CA HIS A 81 -28.55 22.58 24.85
C HIS A 81 -28.31 23.79 23.93
N VAL A 82 -27.72 23.59 22.75
CA VAL A 82 -27.43 24.68 21.80
C VAL A 82 -28.40 24.65 20.63
N PRO A 83 -28.61 25.79 19.93
CA PRO A 83 -29.51 25.85 18.78
C PRO A 83 -29.08 24.97 17.59
N ASN A 84 -27.78 24.70 17.47
CA ASN A 84 -27.23 23.88 16.41
C ASN A 84 -27.59 22.40 16.61
N ASN A 85 -27.97 21.74 15.52
CA ASN A 85 -28.00 20.29 15.45
C ASN A 85 -26.60 19.72 15.72
N ILE A 86 -26.53 18.62 16.48
CA ILE A 86 -25.24 18.02 16.83
C ILE A 86 -25.24 16.50 16.76
N SER A 87 -24.10 15.92 16.42
CA SER A 87 -23.80 14.51 16.66
C SER A 87 -22.34 14.37 17.06
N ILE A 88 -22.00 13.31 17.78
CA ILE A 88 -20.64 13.04 18.24
C ILE A 88 -20.16 11.74 17.61
N HIS A 89 -19.00 11.79 16.96
CA HIS A 89 -18.30 10.64 16.44
C HIS A 89 -17.11 10.27 17.33
N TRP A 90 -16.86 8.96 17.41
CA TRP A 90 -15.79 8.35 18.19
C TRP A 90 -14.69 7.92 17.23
N HIS A 91 -13.91 8.88 16.74
CA HIS A 91 -12.94 8.71 15.66
C HIS A 91 -12.03 7.51 15.88
N GLY A 92 -12.01 6.62 14.89
CA GLY A 92 -11.22 5.39 14.89
C GLY A 92 -11.78 4.24 15.74
N VAL A 93 -12.88 4.42 16.48
CA VAL A 93 -13.55 3.29 17.17
C VAL A 93 -14.24 2.41 16.12
N ARG A 94 -13.95 1.10 16.15
CA ARG A 94 -14.46 0.15 15.13
C ARG A 94 -15.98 -0.09 15.15
N GLN A 95 -16.68 0.35 16.20
CA GLN A 95 -18.15 0.20 16.33
C GLN A 95 -18.68 -1.20 15.96
N LEU A 96 -18.00 -2.26 16.43
CA LEU A 96 -18.31 -3.64 16.05
C LEU A 96 -19.75 -3.99 16.43
N ARG A 97 -20.63 -4.05 15.41
CA ARG A 97 -22.08 -4.25 15.54
C ARG A 97 -22.80 -3.18 16.38
N SER A 98 -22.25 -1.97 16.45
CA SER A 98 -22.82 -0.81 17.14
C SER A 98 -22.84 0.45 16.26
N GLY A 99 -22.98 0.29 14.94
CA GLY A 99 -22.90 1.38 13.96
C GLY A 99 -23.88 2.54 14.19
N TRP A 100 -25.02 2.31 14.86
CA TRP A 100 -25.93 3.38 15.28
C TRP A 100 -25.28 4.38 16.25
N ALA A 101 -24.25 3.96 17.00
CA ALA A 101 -23.48 4.78 17.92
C ALA A 101 -22.23 5.38 17.27
N ASP A 102 -22.08 5.32 15.95
CA ASP A 102 -20.90 5.83 15.28
C ASP A 102 -20.87 7.36 15.23
N GLY A 103 -21.99 8.04 14.99
CA GLY A 103 -22.09 9.50 15.07
C GLY A 103 -22.27 10.33 13.79
N PRO A 104 -21.87 9.90 12.58
CA PRO A 104 -22.03 10.72 11.38
C PRO A 104 -23.50 11.03 11.05
N SER A 105 -23.85 12.31 11.06
CA SER A 105 -25.22 12.77 10.78
C SER A 105 -25.64 12.42 9.35
N TYR A 106 -26.87 11.95 9.19
CA TYR A 106 -27.49 11.47 7.94
C TYR A 106 -26.83 10.24 7.29
N ILE A 107 -25.79 9.67 7.90
CA ILE A 107 -25.24 8.36 7.52
C ILE A 107 -25.75 7.31 8.52
N MET A 108 -25.37 7.45 9.79
CA MET A 108 -25.66 6.47 10.84
C MET A 108 -26.84 6.87 11.71
N GLN A 109 -27.08 8.17 11.86
CA GLN A 109 -28.17 8.71 12.68
C GLN A 109 -28.65 10.06 12.16
N CYS A 110 -29.86 10.47 12.53
CA CYS A 110 -30.24 11.88 12.47
C CYS A 110 -29.51 12.67 13.58
N PRO A 111 -29.27 13.98 13.38
CA PRO A 111 -28.63 14.79 14.40
C PRO A 111 -29.51 14.92 15.66
N ILE A 112 -28.85 15.06 16.81
CA ILE A 112 -29.47 15.38 18.09
C ILE A 112 -29.92 16.84 18.03
N GLN A 113 -31.23 17.04 17.98
CA GLN A 113 -31.83 18.38 17.96
C GLN A 113 -31.72 19.07 19.33
N THR A 114 -31.86 20.39 19.32
CA THR A 114 -31.92 21.24 20.52
C THR A 114 -32.92 20.69 21.54
N GLY A 115 -32.51 20.58 22.80
CA GLY A 115 -33.34 20.06 23.89
C GLY A 115 -33.41 18.54 23.97
N HIS A 116 -32.92 17.81 22.95
CA HIS A 116 -32.92 16.35 22.94
C HIS A 116 -31.60 15.76 23.45
N SER A 117 -31.62 14.45 23.69
CA SER A 117 -30.43 13.70 24.09
C SER A 117 -30.34 12.36 23.37
N TYR A 118 -29.12 11.87 23.23
CA TYR A 118 -28.83 10.55 22.66
C TYR A 118 -27.76 9.84 23.49
N VAL A 119 -27.87 8.52 23.62
CA VAL A 119 -26.93 7.70 24.38
C VAL A 119 -26.12 6.86 23.42
N TYR A 120 -24.83 7.17 23.31
CA TYR A 120 -23.85 6.34 22.63
C TYR A 120 -23.44 5.19 23.56
N ASN A 121 -23.59 3.94 23.12
CA ASN A 121 -23.32 2.75 23.93
C ASN A 121 -22.66 1.68 23.09
N PHE A 122 -21.40 1.36 23.39
CA PHE A 122 -20.59 0.37 22.66
C PHE A 122 -19.45 -0.15 23.51
N THR A 123 -18.83 -1.25 23.09
CA THR A 123 -17.70 -1.89 23.79
C THR A 123 -16.42 -1.72 22.99
N ILE A 124 -15.33 -1.34 23.66
CA ILE A 124 -14.02 -1.23 23.02
C ILE A 124 -13.40 -2.62 22.92
N THR A 125 -13.17 -3.12 21.71
CA THR A 125 -12.64 -4.47 21.48
C THR A 125 -11.40 -4.41 20.60
N GLY A 126 -10.29 -5.00 21.06
CA GLY A 126 -9.06 -5.15 20.29
C GLY A 126 -8.24 -3.87 20.06
N GLN A 127 -8.72 -2.71 20.51
CA GLN A 127 -8.04 -1.42 20.37
C GLN A 127 -7.45 -0.96 21.70
N ARG A 128 -6.28 -0.31 21.66
CA ARG A 128 -5.61 0.28 22.83
C ARG A 128 -4.69 1.41 22.39
N GLY A 129 -4.77 2.53 23.07
CA GLY A 129 -3.97 3.69 22.72
C GLY A 129 -4.72 5.02 22.78
N THR A 130 -4.43 5.89 21.82
CA THR A 130 -5.03 7.21 21.69
C THR A 130 -5.92 7.25 20.46
N LEU A 131 -7.15 7.67 20.68
CA LEU A 131 -8.11 8.12 19.68
C LEU A 131 -8.62 9.50 20.12
N PHE A 132 -9.65 10.00 19.45
CA PHE A 132 -10.35 11.20 19.87
C PHE A 132 -11.83 11.11 19.50
N TRP A 133 -12.62 12.01 20.05
CA TRP A 133 -14.02 12.18 19.67
C TRP A 133 -14.20 13.60 19.15
N HIS A 134 -15.15 13.80 18.25
CA HIS A 134 -15.45 15.11 17.69
C HIS A 134 -16.90 15.21 17.20
N ALA A 135 -17.40 16.43 17.00
CA ALA A 135 -18.68 16.61 16.34
C ALA A 135 -18.63 16.10 14.88
N HIS A 136 -19.69 15.43 14.41
CA HIS A 136 -19.73 14.89 13.05
C HIS A 136 -20.96 15.37 12.28
N ILE A 137 -21.06 16.70 12.25
CA ILE A 137 -21.99 17.48 11.46
C ILE A 137 -21.38 18.87 11.22
N SER A 138 -21.35 19.28 9.95
CA SER A 138 -20.82 20.58 9.52
C SER A 138 -19.38 20.83 10.03
N TRP A 139 -19.02 22.07 10.35
CA TRP A 139 -17.70 22.49 10.84
C TRP A 139 -17.64 22.65 12.36
N LEU A 140 -18.65 22.18 13.10
CA LEU A 140 -18.69 22.23 14.58
C LEU A 140 -17.49 21.52 15.25
N ARG A 141 -16.83 20.58 14.55
CA ARG A 141 -15.60 19.94 15.06
C ARG A 141 -14.42 20.89 15.21
N ALA A 142 -14.50 22.12 14.69
CA ALA A 142 -13.51 23.16 14.97
C ALA A 142 -13.40 23.49 16.47
N THR A 143 -14.48 23.27 17.25
CA THR A 143 -14.49 23.57 18.70
C THR A 143 -15.00 22.41 19.54
N VAL A 144 -15.73 21.45 18.94
CA VAL A 144 -16.28 20.28 19.62
C VAL A 144 -15.44 19.05 19.30
N TYR A 145 -14.37 18.87 20.08
CA TYR A 145 -13.50 17.69 20.03
C TYR A 145 -12.79 17.46 21.35
N GLY A 146 -12.32 16.24 21.61
CA GLY A 146 -11.52 15.92 22.79
C GLY A 146 -10.90 14.52 22.75
N PRO A 147 -9.96 14.22 23.65
CA PRO A 147 -9.19 12.98 23.58
C PRO A 147 -10.01 11.77 24.09
N LEU A 148 -9.84 10.63 23.42
CA LEU A 148 -10.35 9.31 23.83
C LEU A 148 -9.15 8.39 24.07
N ILE A 149 -8.89 8.03 25.33
CA ILE A 149 -7.71 7.26 25.71
C ILE A 149 -8.13 5.87 26.17
N ILE A 150 -7.66 4.87 25.43
CA ILE A 150 -7.93 3.46 25.65
C ILE A 150 -6.67 2.84 26.28
N LEU A 151 -6.71 2.60 27.58
CA LEU A 151 -5.63 1.95 28.30
C LEU A 151 -5.61 0.44 27.99
N PRO A 152 -4.47 -0.26 28.16
CA PRO A 152 -4.42 -1.71 28.10
C PRO A 152 -5.43 -2.36 29.06
N ARG A 153 -5.73 -3.65 28.86
CA ARG A 153 -6.56 -4.41 29.81
C ARG A 153 -5.98 -4.32 31.22
N ARG A 154 -6.81 -4.57 32.24
CA ARG A 154 -6.34 -4.61 33.62
C ARG A 154 -5.26 -5.69 33.75
N ASN A 155 -4.17 -5.37 34.44
CA ASN A 155 -2.99 -6.24 34.60
C ASN A 155 -2.17 -6.49 33.33
N GLU A 156 -2.44 -5.78 32.23
CA GLU A 156 -1.56 -5.77 31.07
C GLU A 156 -0.67 -4.51 31.05
N SER A 157 0.61 -4.69 30.73
CA SER A 157 1.57 -3.60 30.52
C SER A 157 1.62 -3.16 29.05
N TYR A 158 2.13 -1.95 28.85
CA TYR A 158 2.59 -1.50 27.53
C TYR A 158 3.70 -2.42 27.00
N PRO A 159 3.90 -2.53 25.66
CA PRO A 159 5.03 -3.24 25.07
C PRO A 159 6.36 -2.47 25.20
N PHE A 160 6.35 -1.32 25.86
CA PHE A 160 7.49 -0.48 26.17
C PHE A 160 7.46 -0.11 27.67
N VAL A 161 8.58 0.44 28.16
CA VAL A 161 8.72 0.84 29.57
C VAL A 161 7.60 1.80 29.95
N LYS A 162 6.92 1.52 31.07
CA LYS A 162 5.81 2.34 31.56
C LYS A 162 6.26 3.80 31.73
N PRO A 163 5.61 4.77 31.05
CA PRO A 163 5.97 6.17 31.16
C PRO A 163 5.68 6.70 32.56
N TYR A 164 6.43 7.73 32.97
CA TYR A 164 6.20 8.45 34.22
C TYR A 164 4.82 9.13 34.23
N LYS A 165 4.46 9.77 33.12
CA LYS A 165 3.18 10.45 32.93
C LYS A 165 2.78 10.43 31.46
N GLU A 166 1.48 10.44 31.21
CA GLU A 166 0.89 10.51 29.87
C GLU A 166 0.21 11.86 29.69
N VAL A 167 0.50 12.55 28.58
CA VAL A 167 0.04 13.92 28.34
C VAL A 167 -0.58 14.02 26.93
N PRO A 168 -1.89 14.30 26.83
CA PRO A 168 -2.52 14.62 25.55
C PRO A 168 -2.06 15.98 25.03
N ILE A 169 -1.73 16.04 23.74
CA ILE A 169 -1.47 17.27 23.00
C ILE A 169 -2.37 17.25 21.76
N LEU A 170 -3.36 18.13 21.76
CA LEU A 170 -4.30 18.28 20.66
C LEU A 170 -3.86 19.45 19.79
N PHE A 171 -3.67 19.20 18.50
CA PHE A 171 -3.57 20.24 17.50
C PHE A 171 -4.97 20.60 17.02
N GLY A 172 -5.23 21.88 16.82
CA GLY A 172 -6.50 22.34 16.27
C GLY A 172 -6.35 23.75 15.70
N GLU A 173 -7.43 24.27 15.16
CA GLU A 173 -7.48 25.60 14.53
C GLU A 173 -8.41 26.54 15.28
N TRP A 174 -8.11 27.83 15.23
CA TRP A 174 -8.96 28.89 15.73
C TRP A 174 -9.35 29.83 14.60
N PHE A 175 -10.65 30.09 14.48
CA PHE A 175 -11.22 31.10 13.61
C PHE A 175 -11.77 32.23 14.47
N ASN A 176 -11.55 33.48 14.12
CA ASN A 176 -12.21 34.63 14.74
C ASN A 176 -13.68 34.69 14.31
N ALA A 177 -13.97 34.31 13.06
CA ALA A 177 -15.33 34.08 12.57
C ALA A 177 -15.94 32.79 13.15
N ASP A 178 -17.27 32.66 13.07
CA ASP A 178 -17.97 31.40 13.36
C ASP A 178 -17.65 30.37 12.25
N PRO A 179 -17.06 29.20 12.57
CA PRO A 179 -16.79 28.16 11.57
C PRO A 179 -18.01 27.73 10.76
N GLU A 180 -19.22 27.75 11.35
CA GLU A 180 -20.46 27.47 10.60
C GLU A 180 -20.74 28.54 9.55
N ALA A 181 -20.46 29.82 9.86
CA ALA A 181 -20.59 30.90 8.89
C ALA A 181 -19.55 30.78 7.77
N VAL A 182 -18.31 30.40 8.10
CA VAL A 182 -17.23 30.18 7.12
C VAL A 182 -17.61 29.11 6.10
N ILE A 183 -18.06 27.93 6.56
CA ILE A 183 -18.45 26.86 5.63
C ILE A 183 -19.73 27.21 4.85
N ASN A 184 -20.71 27.87 5.48
CA ASN A 184 -21.92 28.31 4.78
C ASN A 184 -21.61 29.31 3.66
N GLN A 185 -20.71 30.27 3.91
CA GLN A 185 -20.25 31.21 2.88
C GLN A 185 -19.55 30.47 1.73
N SER A 186 -18.66 29.53 2.03
CA SER A 186 -17.97 28.73 1.01
C SER A 186 -18.96 27.94 0.14
N LEU A 187 -19.94 27.25 0.73
CA LEU A 187 -20.96 26.51 -0.01
C LEU A 187 -21.88 27.43 -0.85
N GLN A 188 -22.19 28.62 -0.32
CA GLN A 188 -23.02 29.61 -1.02
C GLN A 188 -22.31 30.21 -2.23
N THR A 189 -21.08 30.68 -2.05
CA THR A 189 -20.27 31.31 -3.10
C THR A 189 -19.66 30.29 -4.07
N GLY A 190 -19.40 29.07 -3.61
CA GLY A 190 -18.66 28.05 -4.32
C GLY A 190 -17.15 28.22 -4.32
N GLY A 191 -16.61 29.17 -3.57
CA GLY A 191 -15.16 29.33 -3.36
C GLY A 191 -14.63 28.45 -2.23
N GLY A 192 -13.31 28.41 -2.06
CA GLY A 192 -12.67 27.78 -0.90
C GLY A 192 -13.07 28.50 0.40
N PRO A 193 -13.12 27.79 1.56
CA PRO A 193 -13.37 28.44 2.83
C PRO A 193 -12.22 29.37 3.23
N ASN A 194 -12.54 30.43 3.98
CA ASN A 194 -11.51 31.25 4.60
C ASN A 194 -10.63 30.39 5.51
N VAL A 195 -9.32 30.69 5.53
CA VAL A 195 -8.34 30.02 6.37
C VAL A 195 -8.53 30.36 7.86
N SER A 196 -7.97 29.55 8.75
CA SER A 196 -7.96 29.84 10.18
C SER A 196 -7.05 31.03 10.50
N ASP A 197 -7.31 31.66 11.65
CA ASP A 197 -6.51 32.79 12.15
C ASP A 197 -5.30 32.33 12.99
N ALA A 198 -5.36 31.10 13.50
CA ALA A 198 -4.24 30.48 14.21
C ALA A 198 -4.41 28.96 14.37
N TYR A 199 -3.29 28.24 14.28
CA TYR A 199 -3.17 26.91 14.90
C TYR A 199 -3.06 27.00 16.42
N THR A 200 -3.42 25.92 17.10
CA THR A 200 -3.45 25.85 18.57
C THR A 200 -2.87 24.54 19.12
N PHE A 201 -2.20 24.65 20.27
CA PHE A 201 -1.90 23.51 21.15
C PHE A 201 -2.90 23.48 22.29
N ASN A 202 -3.72 22.43 22.38
CA ASN A 202 -4.77 22.30 23.38
C ASN A 202 -5.67 23.56 23.47
N GLY A 203 -6.03 24.13 22.31
CA GLY A 203 -6.88 25.31 22.21
C GLY A 203 -6.18 26.64 22.58
N LEU A 204 -4.84 26.67 22.65
CA LEU A 204 -4.04 27.86 22.92
C LEU A 204 -3.12 28.19 21.71
N PRO A 205 -3.22 29.41 21.12
CA PRO A 205 -2.41 29.81 19.96
C PRO A 205 -0.90 29.96 20.24
N GLY A 206 -0.49 30.12 21.50
CA GLY A 206 0.91 30.36 21.81
C GLY A 206 1.37 31.78 21.50
N PRO A 207 2.63 32.13 21.76
CA PRO A 207 3.09 33.52 21.79
C PRO A 207 3.35 34.18 20.42
N LEU A 208 3.24 33.44 19.31
CA LEU A 208 3.65 33.91 17.99
C LEU A 208 2.56 34.73 17.26
N TYR A 209 1.36 34.81 17.82
CA TYR A 209 0.26 35.58 17.25
C TYR A 209 0.03 36.89 18.02
N ASN A 210 -0.55 37.89 17.36
CA ASN A 210 -0.98 39.09 18.06
C ASN A 210 -2.01 38.73 19.15
N CYS A 211 -1.96 39.45 20.28
CA CYS A 211 -2.88 39.25 21.40
C CYS A 211 -2.87 37.86 22.09
N SER A 212 -1.80 37.07 21.94
CA SER A 212 -1.76 35.68 22.42
C SER A 212 -0.58 35.33 23.34
N ALA A 213 0.25 36.31 23.71
CA ALA A 213 1.46 36.12 24.52
C ALA A 213 1.22 35.44 25.89
N LYS A 214 0.00 35.49 26.43
CA LYS A 214 -0.39 34.81 27.68
C LYS A 214 -1.03 33.43 27.44
N ASP A 215 -1.49 33.15 26.23
CA ASP A 215 -2.19 31.92 25.83
C ASP A 215 -1.18 30.87 25.34
N ILE A 216 -0.23 30.49 26.19
CA ILE A 216 0.82 29.53 25.85
C ILE A 216 0.59 28.19 26.54
N TYR A 217 0.52 27.12 25.75
CA TYR A 217 0.55 25.77 26.31
C TYR A 217 1.95 25.43 26.85
N LYS A 218 2.01 25.02 28.13
CA LYS A 218 3.26 24.65 28.82
C LYS A 218 3.26 23.17 29.22
N LEU A 219 4.17 22.40 28.64
CA LEU A 219 4.47 21.02 29.03
C LEU A 219 5.55 21.01 30.13
N LYS A 220 5.13 20.86 31.38
CA LYS A 220 6.05 20.76 32.53
C LYS A 220 6.59 19.34 32.69
N VAL A 221 7.92 19.21 32.79
CA VAL A 221 8.60 17.92 32.86
C VAL A 221 9.62 17.84 34.00
N LYS A 222 9.85 16.63 34.55
CA LYS A 222 10.89 16.36 35.53
C LYS A 222 12.13 15.78 34.85
N PRO A 223 13.35 16.16 35.28
CA PRO A 223 14.58 15.58 34.76
C PRO A 223 14.64 14.05 34.88
N GLY A 224 15.22 13.39 33.88
CA GLY A 224 15.47 11.94 33.86
C GLY A 224 14.21 11.07 33.79
N LYS A 225 13.04 11.63 33.49
CA LYS A 225 11.77 10.90 33.32
C LYS A 225 11.39 10.73 31.85
N THR A 226 10.63 9.68 31.56
CA THR A 226 10.04 9.44 30.24
C THR A 226 8.55 9.74 30.26
N TYR A 227 8.08 10.58 29.35
CA TYR A 227 6.66 10.94 29.20
C TYR A 227 6.10 10.30 27.94
N LEU A 228 4.84 9.88 27.97
CA LEU A 228 4.11 9.48 26.76
C LEU A 228 3.26 10.66 26.30
N LEU A 229 3.67 11.31 25.21
CA LEU A 229 2.88 12.35 24.59
C LEU A 229 1.88 11.70 23.64
N ARG A 230 0.60 12.00 23.84
CA ARG A 230 -0.52 11.45 23.06
C ARG A 230 -1.00 12.52 22.09
N LEU A 231 -0.45 12.49 20.88
CA LEU A 231 -0.62 13.56 19.89
C LEU A 231 -1.85 13.27 19.04
N ILE A 232 -2.71 14.27 18.86
CA ILE A 232 -3.98 14.17 18.14
C ILE A 232 -4.09 15.37 17.23
N ASN A 233 -4.20 15.18 15.91
CA ASN A 233 -4.51 16.27 15.01
C ASN A 233 -6.04 16.36 14.80
N ALA A 234 -6.65 17.33 15.49
CA ALA A 234 -8.07 17.67 15.39
C ALA A 234 -8.31 18.95 14.56
N ALA A 235 -7.30 19.43 13.82
CA ALA A 235 -7.46 20.50 12.84
C ALA A 235 -8.50 20.11 11.78
N LEU A 236 -9.13 21.11 11.17
CA LEU A 236 -10.09 20.92 10.09
C LEU A 236 -9.40 20.43 8.82
N ASN A 237 -8.43 21.20 8.31
CA ASN A 237 -7.96 21.01 6.94
C ASN A 237 -6.47 20.64 6.86
N ASP A 238 -5.64 21.09 7.80
CA ASP A 238 -4.19 21.07 7.60
C ASP A 238 -3.45 19.91 8.30
N GLU A 239 -2.56 19.30 7.53
CA GLU A 239 -1.54 18.38 8.05
C GLU A 239 -0.41 19.18 8.71
N LEU A 240 0.15 18.69 9.82
CA LEU A 240 1.07 19.49 10.65
C LEU A 240 2.40 18.77 10.88
N PHE A 241 3.50 19.50 10.66
CA PHE A 241 4.79 19.17 11.25
C PHE A 241 4.81 19.57 12.73
N PHE A 242 5.45 18.77 13.58
CA PHE A 242 5.62 19.05 15.00
C PHE A 242 7.03 18.70 15.49
N SER A 243 7.65 19.58 16.27
CA SER A 243 8.98 19.32 16.87
C SER A 243 9.15 20.02 18.21
N ILE A 244 10.04 19.47 19.05
CA ILE A 244 10.44 20.03 20.34
C ILE A 244 11.93 20.33 20.29
N ALA A 245 12.34 21.56 20.59
CA ALA A 245 13.76 21.94 20.59
C ALA A 245 14.57 20.99 21.45
N ASP A 246 15.70 20.50 20.94
CA ASP A 246 16.70 19.72 21.69
C ASP A 246 16.19 18.39 22.30
N HIS A 247 15.07 17.85 21.82
CA HIS A 247 14.52 16.58 22.27
C HIS A 247 14.12 15.71 21.08
N SER A 248 14.66 14.49 21.03
CA SER A 248 14.15 13.44 20.16
C SER A 248 12.91 12.78 20.77
N LEU A 249 12.09 12.17 19.91
CA LEU A 249 10.86 11.50 20.26
C LEU A 249 10.90 10.08 19.68
N THR A 250 10.45 9.08 20.44
CA THR A 250 10.33 7.71 19.94
C THR A 250 8.86 7.41 19.64
N VAL A 251 8.50 7.19 18.39
CA VAL A 251 7.13 6.78 18.00
C VAL A 251 6.89 5.36 18.49
N VAL A 252 5.75 5.10 19.12
CA VAL A 252 5.41 3.77 19.67
C VAL A 252 3.98 3.30 19.38
N GLU A 253 3.12 4.20 18.90
CA GLU A 253 1.73 3.89 18.60
C GLU A 253 1.18 4.86 17.54
N ALA A 254 0.32 4.35 16.66
CA ALA A 254 -0.45 5.11 15.69
C ALA A 254 -1.90 4.60 15.69
N ASP A 255 -2.88 5.51 15.74
CA ASP A 255 -4.30 5.18 15.56
C ASP A 255 -4.82 4.06 16.50
N ALA A 256 -4.35 4.07 17.75
CA ALA A 256 -4.61 3.05 18.78
C ALA A 256 -4.17 1.62 18.41
N VAL A 257 -3.07 1.54 17.66
CA VAL A 257 -2.31 0.32 17.35
C VAL A 257 -0.83 0.54 17.65
N TYR A 258 -0.18 -0.43 18.29
CA TYR A 258 1.26 -0.36 18.53
C TYR A 258 2.05 -0.56 17.24
N VAL A 259 3.12 0.21 17.11
CA VAL A 259 4.03 0.15 15.96
C VAL A 259 5.44 -0.23 16.40
N LYS A 260 6.27 -0.69 15.46
CA LYS A 260 7.70 -0.87 15.73
C LYS A 260 8.31 0.47 16.15
N PRO A 261 8.97 0.57 17.31
CA PRO A 261 9.48 1.85 17.76
C PRO A 261 10.56 2.42 16.82
N PHE A 262 10.47 3.71 16.51
CA PHE A 262 11.52 4.42 15.76
C PHE A 262 11.67 5.86 16.28
N GLU A 263 12.89 6.38 16.22
CA GLU A 263 13.20 7.73 16.69
C GLU A 263 13.01 8.79 15.59
N ILE A 264 12.57 9.97 16.01
CA ILE A 264 12.35 11.15 15.17
C ILE A 264 12.73 12.43 15.93
N ASN A 265 13.04 13.49 15.18
CA ASN A 265 13.16 14.85 15.71
C ASN A 265 11.97 15.73 15.32
N VAL A 266 11.32 15.40 14.20
CA VAL A 266 10.13 16.07 13.69
C VAL A 266 9.10 14.98 13.39
N LEU A 267 7.87 15.21 13.83
CA LEU A 267 6.70 14.39 13.54
C LEU A 267 5.91 15.05 12.41
N MET A 268 5.29 14.23 11.57
CA MET A 268 4.21 14.67 10.68
C MET A 268 2.90 14.01 11.09
N ILE A 269 1.79 14.76 11.16
CA ILE A 269 0.49 14.23 11.58
C ILE A 269 -0.65 14.91 10.82
N THR A 270 -1.52 14.12 10.18
CA THR A 270 -2.64 14.63 9.38
C THR A 270 -3.93 14.72 10.20
N PRO A 271 -4.92 15.54 9.83
CA PRO A 271 -6.24 15.55 10.46
C PRO A 271 -6.82 14.13 10.59
N GLY A 272 -7.32 13.81 11.77
CA GLY A 272 -7.85 12.48 12.08
C GLY A 272 -6.82 11.48 12.60
N GLN A 273 -5.51 11.68 12.37
CA GLN A 273 -4.49 10.77 12.89
C GLN A 273 -4.22 11.01 14.37
N THR A 274 -3.84 9.94 15.06
CA THR A 274 -3.22 10.02 16.39
C THR A 274 -1.87 9.33 16.37
N THR A 275 -0.93 9.84 17.16
CA THR A 275 0.39 9.22 17.31
C THR A 275 0.89 9.39 18.73
N ASN A 276 1.30 8.30 19.37
CA ASN A 276 1.95 8.40 20.67
C ASN A 276 3.45 8.32 20.52
N VAL A 277 4.12 9.21 21.23
CA VAL A 277 5.57 9.28 21.26
C VAL A 277 6.09 9.29 22.69
N LEU A 278 7.23 8.63 22.91
CA LEU A 278 7.97 8.71 24.15
C LEU A 278 8.93 9.90 24.07
N LEU A 279 8.81 10.80 25.05
CA LEU A 279 9.73 11.90 25.27
C LEU A 279 10.61 11.56 26.48
N LYS A 280 11.90 11.30 26.24
CA LYS A 280 12.89 11.12 27.30
C LYS A 280 13.51 12.46 27.66
N THR A 281 13.35 12.87 28.91
CA THR A 281 13.88 14.14 29.39
C THR A 281 15.35 14.04 29.79
N LYS A 282 16.08 15.14 29.66
CA LYS A 282 17.49 15.28 30.03
C LYS A 282 17.68 14.94 31.53
N PRO A 283 18.80 14.33 31.93
CA PRO A 283 19.00 13.80 33.30
C PRO A 283 19.05 14.90 34.36
N LYS A 284 19.44 16.12 34.00
CA LYS A 284 19.42 17.32 34.85
C LYS A 284 18.58 18.41 34.18
N ALA A 285 17.95 19.26 34.99
CA ALA A 285 17.17 20.40 34.48
C ALA A 285 18.11 21.38 33.76
N PRO A 286 17.97 21.57 32.44
CA PRO A 286 18.79 22.53 31.70
C PRO A 286 18.41 23.96 32.10
N ASN A 287 19.37 24.88 32.09
CA ASN A 287 19.10 26.31 32.25
C ASN A 287 18.58 26.93 30.94
N ALA A 288 17.55 26.32 30.34
CA ALA A 288 16.94 26.74 29.09
C ALA A 288 15.46 26.37 29.07
N THR A 289 14.69 27.09 28.25
CA THR A 289 13.30 26.79 27.94
C THR A 289 13.22 26.31 26.50
N PHE A 290 12.44 25.27 26.22
CA PHE A 290 12.41 24.63 24.90
C PHE A 290 11.09 24.93 24.20
N LEU A 291 11.12 25.50 22.99
CA LEU A 291 9.92 25.67 22.20
C LEU A 291 9.46 24.33 21.62
N MET A 292 8.14 24.14 21.63
CA MET A 292 7.45 23.15 20.84
C MET A 292 6.78 23.88 19.68
N LEU A 293 7.07 23.53 18.44
CA LEU A 293 6.51 24.22 17.28
C LEU A 293 5.67 23.26 16.44
N ALA A 294 4.58 23.77 15.86
CA ALA A 294 3.90 23.12 14.75
C ALA A 294 3.55 24.10 13.63
N ARG A 295 3.61 23.60 12.39
CA ARG A 295 3.40 24.36 11.14
C ARG A 295 2.77 23.44 10.09
N PRO A 296 1.94 23.94 9.16
CA PRO A 296 1.37 23.13 8.10
C PRO A 296 2.40 22.48 7.19
N TYR A 297 1.97 21.36 6.63
CA TYR A 297 2.41 20.83 5.36
C TYR A 297 1.31 21.06 4.32
N ALA A 298 1.65 21.65 3.18
CA ALA A 298 0.70 21.96 2.12
C ALA A 298 1.37 21.79 0.74
N THR A 299 0.66 21.15 -0.19
CA THR A 299 1.07 20.97 -1.59
C THR A 299 0.03 21.43 -2.61
N GLY A 300 -1.22 21.62 -2.17
CA GLY A 300 -2.31 22.06 -3.03
C GLY A 300 -2.22 23.54 -3.41
N MET A 301 -3.02 23.93 -4.42
CA MET A 301 -3.14 25.31 -4.89
C MET A 301 -4.13 26.15 -4.05
N GLY A 302 -4.81 25.53 -3.08
CA GLY A 302 -5.75 26.19 -2.17
C GLY A 302 -5.05 27.10 -1.16
N THR A 303 -5.80 28.06 -0.62
CA THR A 303 -5.34 28.87 0.50
C THR A 303 -5.36 28.06 1.80
N PHE A 304 -4.30 28.15 2.58
CA PHE A 304 -4.16 27.52 3.89
C PHE A 304 -3.58 28.52 4.91
N ASP A 305 -3.74 28.24 6.20
CA ASP A 305 -3.13 29.06 7.26
C ASP A 305 -1.60 28.84 7.26
N ASN A 306 -0.81 29.82 6.84
CA ASN A 306 0.65 29.71 6.76
C ASN A 306 1.38 30.13 8.06
N THR A 307 0.70 30.08 9.20
CA THR A 307 1.30 30.48 10.48
C THR A 307 1.98 29.32 11.21
N THR A 308 2.64 29.60 12.33
CA THR A 308 3.31 28.60 13.17
C THR A 308 2.83 28.78 14.61
N VAL A 309 2.33 27.70 15.21
CA VAL A 309 1.94 27.67 16.62
C VAL A 309 3.14 27.30 17.49
N ALA A 310 3.24 27.90 18.68
CA ALA A 310 4.29 27.63 19.64
C ALA A 310 3.77 27.29 21.04
N GLY A 311 4.27 26.19 21.60
CA GLY A 311 4.17 25.85 23.02
C GLY A 311 5.54 25.87 23.67
N ILE A 312 5.58 25.59 24.98
CA ILE A 312 6.82 25.55 25.76
C ILE A 312 6.94 24.21 26.49
N LEU A 313 8.09 23.55 26.40
CA LEU A 313 8.51 22.52 27.33
C LEU A 313 9.43 23.15 28.39
N GLU A 314 9.07 22.95 29.65
CA GLU A 314 9.75 23.54 30.81
C GLU A 314 10.11 22.45 31.83
N TYR A 315 11.38 22.42 32.26
CA TYR A 315 11.83 21.55 33.34
C TYR A 315 11.46 22.13 34.70
N GLU A 316 10.83 21.32 35.56
CA GLU A 316 10.58 21.66 36.96
C GLU A 316 11.92 21.88 37.69
N THR A 317 12.13 23.08 38.23
CA THR A 317 13.33 23.43 39.01
C THR A 317 12.99 23.81 40.46
N PRO A 318 13.83 23.45 41.45
CA PRO A 318 13.57 23.78 42.87
C PRO A 318 13.72 25.27 43.24
N SER A 319 14.41 26.10 42.44
CA SER A 319 14.67 27.51 42.74
C SER A 319 13.86 28.48 41.87
N SER A 320 13.42 29.58 42.46
CA SER A 320 12.41 30.52 41.96
C SER A 320 12.89 31.58 40.97
N SER A 321 14.16 31.59 40.53
CA SER A 321 14.66 32.54 39.53
C SER A 321 14.32 32.08 38.09
N LEU A 322 13.04 32.22 37.72
CA LEU A 322 12.51 31.91 36.39
C LEU A 322 12.77 33.01 35.33
N LYS A 323 13.35 34.16 35.72
CA LYS A 323 13.57 35.28 34.81
C LYS A 323 14.94 35.13 34.12
N ASN A 324 14.92 35.10 32.77
CA ASN A 324 16.08 35.11 31.84
C ASN A 324 16.70 33.76 31.43
N ARG A 325 15.91 32.69 31.23
CA ARG A 325 16.43 31.48 30.54
C ARG A 325 16.45 31.66 29.01
N PRO A 326 17.53 31.24 28.31
CA PRO A 326 17.54 31.20 26.85
C PRO A 326 16.41 30.31 26.32
N LEU A 327 15.72 30.78 25.29
CA LEU A 327 14.64 30.08 24.61
C LEU A 327 15.20 29.37 23.37
N LEU A 328 15.16 28.05 23.37
CA LEU A 328 15.65 27.24 22.25
C LEU A 328 14.52 26.91 21.28
N LYS A 329 14.80 27.02 19.98
CA LYS A 329 13.84 26.82 18.89
C LYS A 329 14.20 25.58 18.07
N PRO A 330 13.26 24.66 17.78
CA PRO A 330 13.51 23.56 16.86
C PRO A 330 13.48 24.05 15.39
N GLY A 331 14.20 23.34 14.52
CA GLY A 331 14.00 23.46 13.08
C GLY A 331 12.71 22.74 12.64
N LEU A 332 11.99 23.30 11.68
CA LEU A 332 10.85 22.66 11.02
C LEU A 332 11.10 22.54 9.51
N PRO A 333 10.71 21.43 8.86
CA PRO A 333 10.81 21.26 7.40
C PRO A 333 10.00 22.31 6.66
N ALA A 334 10.40 22.67 5.45
CA ALA A 334 9.61 23.55 4.57
C ALA A 334 8.16 23.06 4.43
N ILE A 335 7.22 23.98 4.20
CA ILE A 335 5.78 23.65 4.18
C ILE A 335 5.42 22.70 3.04
N ASN A 336 6.18 22.72 1.95
CA ASN A 336 6.04 21.80 0.83
C ASN A 336 7.06 20.64 0.89
N ALA A 337 7.54 20.26 2.08
CA ALA A 337 8.54 19.20 2.25
C ALA A 337 7.94 17.79 2.11
N THR A 338 7.38 17.48 0.94
CA THR A 338 6.75 16.19 0.62
C THR A 338 7.68 15.02 0.90
N ASN A 339 8.98 15.15 0.60
CA ASN A 339 10.00 14.13 0.89
C ASN A 339 10.11 13.79 2.38
N PHE A 340 9.98 14.79 3.24
CA PHE A 340 10.04 14.57 4.67
C PHE A 340 8.80 13.76 5.12
N VAL A 341 7.62 14.15 4.63
CA VAL A 341 6.34 13.45 4.91
C VAL A 341 6.43 11.99 4.48
N ALA A 342 6.92 11.76 3.27
CA ALA A 342 7.16 10.46 2.67
C ALA A 342 8.00 9.50 3.50
N ASN A 343 9.20 9.96 3.84
CA ASN A 343 10.17 9.19 4.58
C ASN A 343 9.60 8.91 5.98
N PHE A 344 9.01 9.92 6.61
CA PHE A 344 8.33 9.75 7.89
C PHE A 344 7.20 8.72 7.83
N THR A 345 6.31 8.75 6.83
CA THR A 345 5.17 7.82 6.75
C THR A 345 5.61 6.39 6.44
N SER A 346 6.67 6.21 5.66
CA SER A 346 7.23 4.89 5.33
C SER A 346 7.82 4.14 6.53
N LYS A 347 8.19 4.85 7.61
CA LYS A 347 8.75 4.24 8.83
C LYS A 347 7.72 3.47 9.66
N PHE A 348 6.42 3.73 9.44
CA PHE A 348 5.38 3.04 10.19
C PHE A 348 5.26 1.58 9.76
N ARG A 349 5.49 0.68 10.72
CA ARG A 349 5.25 -0.76 10.58
C ARG A 349 4.50 -1.25 11.81
N SER A 350 3.57 -2.17 11.61
CA SER A 350 2.88 -2.82 12.72
C SER A 350 3.88 -3.51 13.64
N LEU A 351 3.61 -3.52 14.95
CA LEU A 351 4.52 -4.14 15.92
C LEU A 351 4.79 -5.63 15.60
N ALA A 352 3.80 -6.33 15.03
CA ALA A 352 3.92 -7.68 14.44
C ALA A 352 4.62 -8.70 15.35
N THR A 353 4.18 -8.79 16.61
CA THR A 353 4.68 -9.77 17.59
C THR A 353 3.62 -10.84 17.84
N ALA A 354 3.99 -11.96 18.49
CA ALA A 354 3.03 -13.00 18.86
C ALA A 354 1.85 -12.47 19.72
N LYS A 355 2.10 -11.44 20.56
CA LYS A 355 1.06 -10.79 21.38
C LYS A 355 0.24 -9.75 20.60
N PHE A 356 0.86 -9.11 19.61
CA PHE A 356 0.26 -8.05 18.79
C PHE A 356 0.51 -8.37 17.30
N PRO A 357 -0.21 -9.36 16.73
CA PRO A 357 0.04 -9.80 15.36
C PRO A 357 -0.46 -8.76 14.35
N ALA A 358 0.19 -8.70 13.19
CA ALA A 358 -0.30 -7.98 12.02
C ALA A 358 -1.13 -8.95 11.17
N ASN A 359 -2.44 -8.85 11.30
CA ASN A 359 -3.40 -9.76 10.69
C ASN A 359 -3.86 -9.26 9.30
N VAL A 360 -2.95 -9.25 8.33
CA VAL A 360 -3.16 -8.72 6.97
C VAL A 360 -3.87 -9.76 6.09
N PRO A 361 -5.04 -9.45 5.50
CA PRO A 361 -5.67 -10.34 4.52
C PRO A 361 -4.78 -10.58 3.31
N GLN A 362 -4.52 -11.85 2.99
CA GLN A 362 -3.60 -12.27 1.92
C GLN A 362 -4.35 -12.71 0.65
N ILE A 363 -5.66 -12.86 0.76
CA ILE A 363 -6.60 -13.04 -0.35
C ILE A 363 -7.54 -11.84 -0.29
N VAL A 364 -7.86 -11.30 -1.46
CA VAL A 364 -8.78 -10.17 -1.63
C VAL A 364 -9.99 -10.65 -2.43
N ASP A 365 -11.16 -10.63 -1.81
CA ASP A 365 -12.43 -11.03 -2.44
C ASP A 365 -12.98 -9.92 -3.35
N LYS A 366 -12.72 -8.64 -3.00
CA LYS A 366 -13.23 -7.50 -3.77
C LYS A 366 -12.20 -6.37 -3.85
N LYS A 367 -11.98 -5.87 -5.07
CA LYS A 367 -11.10 -4.73 -5.34
C LYS A 367 -11.91 -3.48 -5.69
N PHE A 368 -11.45 -2.35 -5.19
CA PHE A 368 -11.97 -1.04 -5.52
C PHE A 368 -10.84 -0.13 -5.96
N PHE A 369 -11.08 0.64 -7.02
CA PHE A 369 -10.22 1.74 -7.45
C PHE A 369 -11.03 3.01 -7.37
N PHE A 370 -10.69 3.85 -6.41
CA PHE A 370 -11.38 5.10 -6.14
C PHE A 370 -10.45 6.25 -6.48
N THR A 371 -10.75 6.95 -7.57
CA THR A 371 -10.19 8.28 -7.83
C THR A 371 -10.74 9.25 -6.80
N VAL A 372 -9.88 10.07 -6.21
CA VAL A 372 -10.21 11.07 -5.19
C VAL A 372 -9.60 12.38 -5.63
N GLY A 373 -10.36 13.46 -5.51
CA GLY A 373 -9.84 14.78 -5.78
C GLY A 373 -10.93 15.82 -5.89
N LEU A 374 -10.52 17.02 -6.26
CA LEU A 374 -11.41 18.14 -6.52
C LEU A 374 -12.10 18.01 -7.88
N GLY A 375 -13.08 18.87 -8.07
CA GLY A 375 -13.80 19.04 -9.31
C GLY A 375 -14.63 20.32 -9.27
N THR A 376 -15.51 20.46 -10.24
CA THR A 376 -16.36 21.64 -10.40
C THR A 376 -17.83 21.27 -10.47
N LYS A 377 -18.67 22.21 -10.05
CA LYS A 377 -20.11 22.16 -10.25
C LYS A 377 -20.56 23.45 -10.95
N PRO A 378 -21.42 23.39 -11.99
CA PRO A 378 -21.90 24.60 -12.65
C PRO A 378 -22.56 25.57 -11.66
N CYS A 379 -22.30 26.86 -11.82
CA CYS A 379 -22.98 27.88 -11.03
C CYS A 379 -24.48 27.87 -11.36
N PRO A 380 -25.38 28.12 -10.37
CA PRO A 380 -26.80 28.33 -10.65
C PRO A 380 -27.01 29.45 -11.69
N LYS A 381 -28.06 29.34 -12.51
CA LYS A 381 -28.42 30.38 -13.48
C LYS A 381 -28.60 31.72 -12.77
N ASN A 382 -28.08 32.80 -13.37
CA ASN A 382 -28.12 34.18 -12.87
C ASN A 382 -27.37 34.43 -11.54
N GLN A 383 -26.35 33.62 -11.22
CA GLN A 383 -25.44 33.86 -10.11
C GLN A 383 -23.98 33.88 -10.59
N THR A 384 -23.13 34.63 -9.90
CA THR A 384 -21.67 34.55 -10.06
C THR A 384 -21.13 33.69 -8.93
N CYS A 385 -20.23 32.76 -9.26
CA CYS A 385 -19.61 31.86 -8.30
C CYS A 385 -18.11 32.18 -8.16
N GLN A 386 -17.53 31.84 -7.01
CA GLN A 386 -16.12 32.11 -6.69
C GLN A 386 -15.23 30.86 -6.83
N GLY A 387 -15.71 29.83 -7.54
CA GLY A 387 -14.91 28.64 -7.81
C GLY A 387 -13.90 28.85 -8.95
N PRO A 388 -13.24 27.77 -9.42
CA PRO A 388 -12.05 27.85 -10.26
C PRO A 388 -12.16 28.68 -11.55
N THR A 389 -13.33 28.69 -12.20
CA THR A 389 -13.54 29.39 -13.48
C THR A 389 -14.40 30.66 -13.35
N ASN A 390 -14.71 31.14 -12.14
CA ASN A 390 -15.70 32.19 -11.84
C ASN A 390 -17.15 31.91 -12.31
N THR A 391 -17.36 30.82 -13.05
CA THR A 391 -18.65 30.32 -13.55
C THR A 391 -19.01 28.95 -12.97
N THR A 392 -18.15 28.42 -12.11
CA THR A 392 -18.33 27.14 -11.40
C THR A 392 -18.14 27.32 -9.90
N LYS A 393 -18.62 26.35 -9.12
CA LYS A 393 -18.29 26.13 -7.71
C LYS A 393 -17.26 25.02 -7.57
N PHE A 394 -16.41 25.09 -6.55
CA PHE A 394 -15.63 23.93 -6.11
C PHE A 394 -16.55 22.77 -5.71
N ALA A 395 -16.12 21.57 -6.04
CA ALA A 395 -16.68 20.31 -5.58
C ALA A 395 -15.53 19.33 -5.28
N ALA A 396 -15.83 18.25 -4.58
CA ALA A 396 -14.93 17.13 -4.41
C ALA A 396 -15.69 15.85 -4.79
N SER A 397 -14.98 14.84 -5.27
CA SER A 397 -15.63 13.61 -5.70
C SER A 397 -14.78 12.37 -5.44
N MET A 398 -15.47 11.24 -5.36
CA MET A 398 -14.84 9.93 -5.46
C MET A 398 -15.43 9.22 -6.68
N ASN A 399 -14.59 8.77 -7.61
CA ASN A 399 -15.02 8.22 -8.91
C ASN A 399 -16.02 9.11 -9.66
N ASN A 400 -15.75 10.43 -9.67
CA ASN A 400 -16.58 11.46 -10.30
C ASN A 400 -18.00 11.62 -9.72
N ILE A 401 -18.25 11.06 -8.52
CA ILE A 401 -19.49 11.24 -7.75
C ILE A 401 -19.19 12.13 -6.53
N SER A 402 -19.75 13.34 -6.54
CA SER A 402 -19.84 14.20 -5.36
C SER A 402 -20.98 13.71 -4.48
N PHE A 403 -20.64 13.22 -3.29
CA PHE A 403 -21.61 12.66 -2.36
C PHE A 403 -22.62 13.72 -1.91
N ALA A 404 -23.90 13.45 -2.14
CA ALA A 404 -24.98 14.29 -1.67
C ALA A 404 -25.53 13.72 -0.35
N LEU A 405 -25.52 14.53 0.73
CA LEU A 405 -26.09 14.11 2.01
C LEU A 405 -27.61 13.92 1.88
N PRO A 406 -28.16 12.77 2.30
CA PRO A 406 -29.59 12.55 2.31
C PRO A 406 -30.26 13.32 3.45
N ARG A 407 -31.59 13.41 3.42
CA ARG A 407 -32.39 14.00 4.53
C ARG A 407 -32.71 13.00 5.64
N THR A 408 -32.68 11.71 5.32
CA THR A 408 -32.89 10.58 6.25
C THR A 408 -31.59 9.82 6.39
N ALA A 409 -31.27 9.34 7.59
CA ALA A 409 -30.05 8.59 7.82
C ALA A 409 -30.00 7.30 6.98
N LEU A 410 -28.87 7.03 6.32
CA LEU A 410 -28.69 5.84 5.48
C LEU A 410 -28.94 4.54 6.25
N LEU A 411 -28.44 4.42 7.48
CA LEU A 411 -28.66 3.25 8.33
C LEU A 411 -30.15 3.05 8.64
N GLN A 412 -30.88 4.14 8.92
CA GLN A 412 -32.32 4.10 9.15
C GLN A 412 -33.06 3.61 7.90
N SER A 413 -32.74 4.19 6.74
CA SER A 413 -33.34 3.78 5.46
C SER A 413 -33.03 2.34 5.07
N HIS A 414 -31.83 1.85 5.38
CA HIS A 414 -31.44 0.46 5.15
C HIS A 414 -32.21 -0.51 6.07
N PHE A 415 -32.31 -0.19 7.36
CA PHE A 415 -32.92 -1.08 8.34
C PHE A 415 -34.44 -1.19 8.18
N PHE A 416 -35.09 -0.07 7.89
CA PHE A 416 -36.54 0.01 7.72
C PHE A 416 -36.90 0.07 6.23
N SER A 417 -36.60 -1.00 5.49
CA SER A 417 -36.64 -1.18 4.02
C SER A 417 -37.75 -0.43 3.25
N GLN A 418 -38.90 -0.14 3.85
CA GLN A 418 -39.94 0.78 3.35
C GLN A 418 -39.47 2.23 3.06
N TYR A 419 -38.37 2.71 3.67
CA TYR A 419 -37.80 4.06 3.49
C TYR A 419 -36.54 4.10 2.62
N SER A 420 -36.18 3.00 1.96
CA SER A 420 -34.99 2.93 1.10
C SER A 420 -35.21 3.55 -0.29
N LYS A 421 -36.45 3.52 -0.80
CA LYS A 421 -36.78 4.04 -2.15
C LYS A 421 -36.53 5.55 -2.22
N GLY A 422 -35.56 5.94 -3.05
CA GLY A 422 -35.24 7.34 -3.35
C GLY A 422 -34.27 8.02 -2.37
N VAL A 423 -33.76 7.33 -1.35
CA VAL A 423 -32.77 7.92 -0.41
C VAL A 423 -31.34 7.70 -0.89
N TYR A 424 -31.02 6.49 -1.35
CA TYR A 424 -29.71 6.16 -1.91
C TYR A 424 -29.85 5.10 -3.00
N THR A 425 -28.78 4.91 -3.76
CA THR A 425 -28.62 3.82 -4.73
C THR A 425 -27.38 2.99 -4.36
N THR A 426 -27.36 1.71 -4.74
CA THR A 426 -26.28 0.75 -4.35
C THR A 426 -25.27 0.50 -5.49
N ASP A 427 -25.23 1.40 -6.45
CA ASP A 427 -24.47 1.32 -7.69
C ASP A 427 -23.27 2.28 -7.70
N PHE A 428 -22.69 2.57 -6.52
CA PHE A 428 -21.44 3.33 -6.50
C PHE A 428 -20.37 2.56 -7.29
N PRO A 429 -19.70 3.20 -8.26
CA PRO A 429 -18.85 2.49 -9.21
C PRO A 429 -17.57 2.00 -8.54
N ALA A 430 -17.27 0.71 -8.70
CA ALA A 430 -16.09 0.10 -8.11
C ALA A 430 -14.77 0.60 -8.72
N PHE A 431 -14.83 1.13 -9.95
CA PHE A 431 -13.75 1.72 -10.72
C PHE A 431 -14.25 3.02 -11.36
N PRO A 432 -13.38 4.01 -11.64
CA PRO A 432 -13.78 5.22 -12.34
C PRO A 432 -14.39 4.89 -13.71
N LEU A 433 -15.58 5.44 -13.99
CA LEU A 433 -16.31 5.17 -15.25
C LEU A 433 -15.57 5.67 -16.49
N ILE A 434 -14.75 6.71 -16.34
CA ILE A 434 -13.94 7.30 -17.40
C ILE A 434 -12.50 7.35 -16.91
N PRO A 435 -11.66 6.37 -17.29
CA PRO A 435 -10.24 6.39 -16.96
C PRO A 435 -9.50 7.50 -17.71
N PHE A 436 -8.52 8.10 -17.07
CA PHE A 436 -7.60 9.06 -17.67
C PHE A 436 -6.25 8.99 -16.94
N ASN A 437 -5.25 9.74 -17.41
CA ASN A 437 -3.99 9.89 -16.68
C ASN A 437 -4.24 10.74 -15.42
N TYR A 438 -4.59 10.10 -14.30
CA TYR A 438 -5.11 10.76 -13.10
C TYR A 438 -4.18 11.82 -12.53
N THR A 439 -2.87 11.57 -12.56
CA THR A 439 -1.83 12.48 -12.04
C THR A 439 -1.13 13.30 -13.12
N GLY A 440 -1.47 13.08 -14.40
CA GLY A 440 -0.95 13.84 -15.54
C GLY A 440 -1.80 15.07 -15.87
N THR A 441 -2.01 15.33 -17.17
CA THR A 441 -2.86 16.44 -17.61
C THR A 441 -4.33 16.14 -17.27
N PRO A 442 -5.02 17.00 -16.49
CA PRO A 442 -6.42 16.78 -16.14
C PRO A 442 -7.34 16.94 -17.37
N PRO A 443 -8.50 16.29 -17.38
CA PRO A 443 -9.49 16.46 -18.45
C PRO A 443 -10.01 17.90 -18.51
N ASN A 444 -10.29 18.39 -19.74
CA ASN A 444 -10.87 19.72 -19.95
C ASN A 444 -12.20 19.92 -19.22
N ASN A 445 -12.98 18.86 -19.06
CA ASN A 445 -14.23 18.89 -18.30
C ASN A 445 -13.99 18.37 -16.88
N THR A 446 -14.04 19.28 -15.91
CA THR A 446 -13.89 18.99 -14.49
C THR A 446 -15.24 18.88 -13.76
N VAL A 447 -16.37 18.82 -14.47
CA VAL A 447 -17.70 18.78 -13.85
C VAL A 447 -18.00 17.41 -13.26
N VAL A 448 -18.37 17.38 -11.98
CA VAL A 448 -18.68 16.14 -11.24
C VAL A 448 -20.18 15.90 -11.11
N ASN A 449 -20.58 14.63 -11.00
CA ASN A 449 -21.97 14.24 -10.83
C ASN A 449 -22.35 14.22 -9.35
N ASN A 450 -23.56 14.68 -9.01
CA ASN A 450 -24.08 14.58 -7.64
C ASN A 450 -24.86 13.27 -7.44
N GLY A 451 -24.64 12.59 -6.32
CA GLY A 451 -25.44 11.42 -5.97
C GLY A 451 -25.20 10.89 -4.56
N THR A 452 -26.21 10.23 -4.01
CA THR A 452 -26.11 9.44 -2.78
C THR A 452 -25.98 7.97 -3.17
N LYS A 453 -24.75 7.55 -3.46
CA LYS A 453 -24.43 6.21 -3.97
C LYS A 453 -23.60 5.44 -2.96
N LEU A 454 -23.93 4.17 -2.73
CA LEU A 454 -23.27 3.29 -1.78
C LEU A 454 -22.72 2.04 -2.45
N VAL A 455 -21.70 1.44 -1.84
CA VAL A 455 -21.25 0.09 -2.15
C VAL A 455 -21.78 -0.85 -1.07
N VAL A 456 -22.46 -1.92 -1.48
CA VAL A 456 -22.87 -3.00 -0.57
C VAL A 456 -21.89 -4.17 -0.70
N ILE A 457 -21.44 -4.69 0.44
CA ILE A 457 -20.45 -5.75 0.52
C ILE A 457 -20.94 -6.82 1.52
N PRO A 458 -20.89 -8.13 1.17
CA PRO A 458 -21.20 -9.19 2.11
C PRO A 458 -20.31 -9.16 3.35
N PHE A 459 -20.86 -9.57 4.49
CA PHE A 459 -20.08 -9.72 5.72
C PHE A 459 -18.87 -10.65 5.51
N ASN A 460 -17.73 -10.35 6.14
CA ASN A 460 -16.48 -11.09 6.05
C ASN A 460 -15.75 -11.05 4.69
N THR A 461 -16.18 -10.20 3.75
CA THR A 461 -15.46 -9.96 2.49
C THR A 461 -14.14 -9.23 2.78
N SER A 462 -13.02 -9.79 2.31
CA SER A 462 -11.72 -9.11 2.28
C SER A 462 -11.67 -8.10 1.13
N VAL A 463 -11.20 -6.88 1.40
CA VAL A 463 -11.30 -5.76 0.46
C VAL A 463 -9.95 -5.08 0.28
N GLU A 464 -9.56 -4.85 -0.98
CA GLU A 464 -8.48 -3.95 -1.36
C GLU A 464 -9.10 -2.67 -1.92
N VAL A 465 -8.69 -1.53 -1.38
CA VAL A 465 -9.10 -0.22 -1.88
C VAL A 465 -7.86 0.56 -2.29
N VAL A 466 -7.80 0.89 -3.57
CA VAL A 466 -6.82 1.83 -4.13
C VAL A 466 -7.43 3.21 -4.10
N LEU A 467 -6.75 4.13 -3.43
CA LEU A 467 -7.13 5.54 -3.35
C LEU A 467 -6.19 6.33 -4.26
N GLN A 468 -6.68 6.71 -5.43
CA GLN A 468 -5.92 7.38 -6.48
C GLN A 468 -6.22 8.88 -6.46
N ASP A 469 -5.25 9.68 -6.02
CA ASP A 469 -5.34 11.14 -6.16
C ASP A 469 -5.36 11.57 -7.64
N THR A 470 -5.92 12.76 -7.92
CA THR A 470 -5.98 13.32 -9.27
C THR A 470 -5.39 14.74 -9.33
N SER A 471 -4.84 15.12 -10.48
CA SER A 471 -4.35 16.48 -10.74
C SER A 471 -5.46 17.50 -11.04
N ILE A 472 -6.73 17.09 -10.99
CA ILE A 472 -7.87 17.96 -11.24
C ILE A 472 -7.89 19.08 -10.20
N LEU A 473 -7.67 20.32 -10.66
CA LEU A 473 -7.57 21.51 -9.81
C LEU A 473 -6.39 21.50 -8.81
N GLY A 474 -5.35 20.72 -9.12
CA GLY A 474 -4.13 20.59 -8.33
C GLY A 474 -4.09 19.33 -7.48
N ALA A 475 -2.97 18.61 -7.53
CA ALA A 475 -2.75 17.43 -6.70
C ALA A 475 -2.55 17.84 -5.23
N GLU A 476 -3.19 17.10 -4.32
CA GLU A 476 -3.18 17.41 -2.90
C GLU A 476 -3.18 16.13 -2.05
N SER A 477 -2.47 16.17 -0.92
CA SER A 477 -2.55 15.08 0.06
C SER A 477 -3.93 15.08 0.72
N HIS A 478 -4.66 13.97 0.58
CA HIS A 478 -5.97 13.81 1.18
C HIS A 478 -5.91 12.80 2.33
N PRO A 479 -6.11 13.21 3.60
CA PRO A 479 -6.16 12.30 4.73
C PRO A 479 -7.48 11.52 4.73
N LEU A 480 -7.50 10.38 4.04
CA LEU A 480 -8.70 9.58 3.87
C LEU A 480 -8.96 8.70 5.09
N HIS A 481 -10.15 8.84 5.67
CA HIS A 481 -10.57 8.15 6.88
C HIS A 481 -11.71 7.16 6.60
N LEU A 482 -11.62 5.95 7.17
CA LEU A 482 -12.68 4.94 7.09
C LEU A 482 -13.32 4.71 8.46
N HIS A 483 -14.63 4.95 8.53
CA HIS A 483 -15.42 4.72 9.74
C HIS A 483 -15.61 3.21 10.01
N GLY A 484 -15.64 2.81 11.28
CA GLY A 484 -15.95 1.44 11.70
C GLY A 484 -14.83 0.41 11.46
N TYR A 485 -13.74 0.80 10.81
CA TYR A 485 -12.63 -0.09 10.47
C TYR A 485 -11.29 0.62 10.65
N ASN A 486 -10.29 -0.15 11.04
CA ASN A 486 -8.92 0.15 10.64
C ASN A 486 -8.62 -0.69 9.39
N PHE A 487 -7.61 -0.28 8.63
CA PHE A 487 -7.12 -0.95 7.44
C PHE A 487 -5.60 -0.99 7.45
N TYR A 488 -5.03 -1.98 6.78
CA TYR A 488 -3.59 -2.06 6.58
C TYR A 488 -3.20 -1.18 5.41
N VAL A 489 -2.24 -0.27 5.62
CA VAL A 489 -1.62 0.47 4.52
C VAL A 489 -0.57 -0.45 3.90
N VAL A 490 -1.03 -1.28 2.98
CA VAL A 490 -0.20 -2.30 2.31
C VAL A 490 0.73 -1.68 1.29
N GLY A 491 0.32 -0.59 0.63
CA GLY A 491 1.15 0.13 -0.32
C GLY A 491 0.82 1.62 -0.32
N GLN A 492 1.84 2.42 -0.56
CA GLN A 492 1.74 3.83 -0.91
C GLN A 492 2.79 4.10 -1.99
N GLY A 493 2.42 4.84 -3.01
CA GLY A 493 3.27 5.21 -4.13
C GLY A 493 2.70 6.47 -4.73
N PHE A 494 3.24 7.00 -5.82
CA PHE A 494 2.58 8.10 -6.50
C PHE A 494 2.51 7.89 -8.01
N GLY A 495 2.03 8.86 -8.77
CA GLY A 495 1.58 8.65 -10.14
C GLY A 495 0.23 7.95 -10.21
N ASN A 496 0.00 7.09 -11.20
CA ASN A 496 -1.22 6.29 -11.29
C ASN A 496 -0.95 4.89 -10.75
N PHE A 497 -1.85 4.36 -9.92
CA PHE A 497 -1.76 2.98 -9.45
C PHE A 497 -1.80 2.03 -10.62
N ASP A 498 -0.82 1.15 -10.66
CA ASP A 498 -0.73 0.07 -11.64
C ASP A 498 -1.18 -1.25 -10.99
N PRO A 499 -2.33 -1.82 -11.41
CA PRO A 499 -2.88 -3.04 -10.81
C PRO A 499 -2.00 -4.28 -11.02
N GLU A 500 -1.02 -4.23 -11.92
CA GLU A 500 -0.07 -5.32 -12.14
C GLU A 500 1.23 -5.06 -11.37
N ASN A 501 1.75 -3.83 -11.39
CA ASN A 501 3.10 -3.53 -10.90
C ASN A 501 3.19 -3.02 -9.46
N ASP A 502 2.12 -2.46 -8.90
CA ASP A 502 2.13 -1.95 -7.51
C ASP A 502 1.80 -3.01 -6.44
N PRO A 503 0.86 -3.95 -6.64
CA PRO A 503 0.58 -5.00 -5.65
C PRO A 503 1.78 -5.85 -5.23
N PRO A 504 2.75 -6.19 -6.11
CA PRO A 504 3.97 -6.87 -5.69
C PRO A 504 4.83 -6.11 -4.68
N LYS A 505 4.70 -4.76 -4.62
CA LYS A 505 5.41 -3.89 -3.68
C LYS A 505 4.68 -3.77 -2.34
N PHE A 506 3.50 -4.38 -2.21
CA PHE A 506 2.74 -4.29 -0.98
C PHE A 506 3.51 -4.93 0.17
N ASN A 507 3.66 -4.17 1.26
CA ASN A 507 4.02 -4.73 2.54
C ASN A 507 2.83 -5.57 3.03
N LEU A 508 2.91 -6.89 2.83
CA LEU A 508 1.93 -7.85 3.34
C LEU A 508 2.41 -8.58 4.60
N VAL A 509 3.56 -8.18 5.15
CA VAL A 509 4.19 -8.80 6.32
C VAL A 509 3.87 -8.03 7.60
N ASP A 510 4.18 -6.73 7.60
CA ASP A 510 3.98 -5.85 8.75
C ASP A 510 3.47 -4.44 8.40
N PRO A 511 2.56 -4.28 7.42
CA PRO A 511 2.00 -2.99 7.08
C PRO A 511 1.37 -2.35 8.31
N VAL A 512 1.49 -1.04 8.43
CA VAL A 512 0.86 -0.33 9.55
C VAL A 512 -0.66 -0.43 9.43
N GLU A 513 -1.31 -0.83 10.53
CA GLU A 513 -2.75 -0.73 10.67
C GLU A 513 -3.13 0.70 11.06
N ARG A 514 -4.01 1.34 10.28
CA ARG A 514 -4.39 2.75 10.41
C ARG A 514 -5.89 2.92 10.28
N ASN A 515 -6.41 4.07 10.71
CA ASN A 515 -7.72 4.52 10.26
C ASN A 515 -7.65 5.71 9.29
N THR A 516 -6.44 6.28 9.07
CA THR A 516 -6.16 7.39 8.13
C THR A 516 -4.75 7.31 7.49
N ALA A 517 -4.56 7.59 6.19
CA ALA A 517 -3.25 7.46 5.47
C ALA A 517 -2.96 8.52 4.35
N PRO A 518 -1.68 8.96 4.12
CA PRO A 518 -1.23 9.87 3.03
C PRO A 518 -0.30 9.23 1.95
N ARG A 519 0.12 9.95 0.88
CA ARG A 519 0.82 9.43 -0.34
C ARG A 519 2.06 10.30 -0.73
N ALA A 520 3.33 9.98 -0.38
CA ALA A 520 4.42 11.02 -0.42
C ALA A 520 5.88 10.69 -0.93
N TRP A 521 6.33 9.43 -1.18
CA TRP A 521 7.75 9.11 -1.56
C TRP A 521 8.12 9.05 -3.06
N TYR A 522 7.43 8.23 -3.84
CA TYR A 522 7.67 7.98 -5.27
C TYR A 522 7.60 9.21 -6.23
N ASP A 523 6.69 10.18 -6.10
CA ASP A 523 6.62 11.40 -6.93
C ASP A 523 7.92 12.18 -6.83
N ARG A 524 8.65 12.11 -5.71
CA ARG A 524 9.92 12.79 -5.61
C ARG A 524 10.96 12.14 -6.51
N ILE A 525 11.09 10.81 -6.46
CA ILE A 525 12.11 10.13 -7.25
C ILE A 525 11.74 10.15 -8.73
N ASP A 526 10.46 10.00 -9.06
CA ASP A 526 9.93 10.17 -10.42
C ASP A 526 10.24 11.57 -10.97
N ALA A 527 9.88 12.62 -10.22
CA ALA A 527 10.15 14.00 -10.63
C ALA A 527 11.65 14.32 -10.68
N TYR A 528 12.47 13.71 -9.83
CA TYR A 528 13.91 13.96 -9.82
C TYR A 528 14.62 13.25 -10.97
N LEU A 529 14.28 11.99 -11.26
CA LEU A 529 14.78 11.28 -12.43
C LEU A 529 14.35 11.98 -13.71
N PHE A 530 13.12 12.48 -13.78
CA PHE A 530 12.67 13.33 -14.88
C PHE A 530 13.55 14.59 -15.05
N ARG A 531 13.92 15.27 -13.96
CA ARG A 531 14.87 16.41 -14.01
C ARG A 531 16.29 16.03 -14.43
N LEU A 532 16.70 14.79 -14.19
CA LEU A 532 17.98 14.26 -14.66
C LEU A 532 17.91 13.78 -16.13
N ASN A 533 16.82 14.11 -16.84
CA ASN A 533 16.52 13.73 -18.21
C ASN A 533 16.34 12.22 -18.41
N PHE A 534 15.78 11.53 -17.42
CA PHE A 534 15.29 10.18 -17.61
C PHE A 534 13.86 10.20 -18.12
N GLU A 535 13.58 9.29 -19.04
CA GLU A 535 12.25 8.94 -19.50
C GLU A 535 11.80 7.69 -18.76
N LYS A 536 10.55 7.66 -18.33
CA LYS A 536 9.96 6.49 -17.69
C LYS A 536 9.46 5.53 -18.76
N SER A 537 9.80 4.25 -18.62
CA SER A 537 9.29 3.19 -19.48
C SER A 537 7.76 3.14 -19.42
N LEU A 538 7.13 3.01 -20.58
CA LEU A 538 5.67 2.87 -20.66
C LEU A 538 5.23 1.44 -20.34
N SER A 539 6.13 0.46 -20.50
CA SER A 539 5.86 -0.96 -20.26
C SER A 539 6.19 -1.40 -18.82
N GLU A 540 7.11 -0.70 -18.13
CA GLU A 540 7.54 -0.97 -16.76
C GLU A 540 7.73 0.36 -15.99
N PRO A 541 6.74 0.82 -15.20
CA PRO A 541 6.76 2.13 -14.55
C PRO A 541 7.90 2.35 -13.55
N THR A 542 8.57 1.28 -13.10
CA THR A 542 9.75 1.37 -12.23
C THR A 542 11.07 1.50 -12.97
N LEU A 543 11.05 1.43 -14.30
CA LEU A 543 12.21 1.51 -15.17
C LEU A 543 12.31 2.89 -15.79
N PHE A 544 13.48 3.51 -15.65
CA PHE A 544 13.81 4.82 -16.15
C PHE A 544 14.99 4.70 -17.10
N ILE A 545 14.83 5.20 -18.32
CA ILE A 545 15.87 5.17 -19.35
C ILE A 545 16.31 6.60 -19.65
N LYS A 546 17.61 6.85 -19.59
CA LYS A 546 18.21 8.08 -20.10
C LYS A 546 18.81 7.80 -21.47
N LYS A 547 18.34 8.52 -22.48
CA LYS A 547 18.72 8.32 -23.88
C LYS A 547 19.44 9.54 -24.45
N SER A 548 20.28 9.33 -25.45
CA SER A 548 20.79 10.39 -26.33
C SER A 548 20.70 9.91 -27.78
N LYS A 549 19.79 10.50 -28.55
CA LYS A 549 19.40 9.99 -29.88
C LYS A 549 18.99 8.50 -29.77
N ASP A 550 19.55 7.64 -30.61
CA ASP A 550 19.30 6.20 -30.64
C ASP A 550 20.23 5.39 -29.70
N GLU A 551 20.91 6.03 -28.73
CA GLU A 551 21.78 5.33 -27.77
C GLU A 551 21.21 5.41 -26.34
N THR A 552 21.05 4.23 -25.72
CA THR A 552 20.71 4.10 -24.29
C THR A 552 21.95 4.40 -23.44
N LEU A 553 21.88 5.47 -22.64
CA LEU A 553 22.99 5.92 -21.79
C LEU A 553 22.96 5.29 -20.40
N LEU A 554 21.82 5.37 -19.73
CA LEU A 554 21.60 4.81 -18.39
C LEU A 554 20.23 4.13 -18.34
N ILE A 555 20.17 3.01 -17.63
CA ILE A 555 18.93 2.35 -17.25
C ILE A 555 18.93 2.28 -15.73
N VAL A 556 17.86 2.78 -15.13
CA VAL A 556 17.64 2.77 -13.68
C VAL A 556 16.35 2.01 -13.42
N SER A 557 16.41 0.99 -12.56
CA SER A 557 15.23 0.29 -12.08
C SER A 557 15.07 0.52 -10.59
N ILE A 558 13.85 0.85 -10.17
CA ILE A 558 13.52 1.20 -8.79
C ILE A 558 12.68 0.09 -8.17
N TYR A 559 13.14 -0.47 -7.05
CA TYR A 559 12.36 -1.40 -6.25
C TYR A 559 12.23 -0.87 -4.83
N VAL A 560 11.03 -0.42 -4.44
CA VAL A 560 10.82 0.27 -3.16
C VAL A 560 11.88 1.37 -3.02
N ASP A 561 12.80 1.31 -2.07
CA ASP A 561 13.91 2.25 -1.84
C ASP A 561 15.24 1.83 -2.49
N ASP A 562 15.33 0.64 -3.08
CA ASP A 562 16.52 0.12 -3.77
C ASP A 562 16.55 0.55 -5.25
N LEU A 563 17.74 0.89 -5.73
CA LEU A 563 17.96 1.28 -7.13
C LEU A 563 19.01 0.39 -7.77
N LEU A 564 18.66 -0.23 -8.89
CA LEU A 564 19.61 -0.79 -9.83
C LEU A 564 19.93 0.24 -10.90
N VAL A 565 21.20 0.47 -11.17
CA VAL A 565 21.65 1.33 -12.27
C VAL A 565 22.66 0.60 -13.13
N THR A 566 22.47 0.69 -14.43
CA THR A 566 23.43 0.27 -15.45
C THR A 566 23.54 1.33 -16.55
N GLY A 567 24.53 1.22 -17.42
CA GLY A 567 24.72 2.12 -18.53
C GLY A 567 25.85 1.71 -19.46
N SER A 568 25.94 2.39 -20.59
CA SER A 568 26.99 2.19 -21.59
C SER A 568 28.36 2.69 -21.14
N ARG A 569 28.40 3.54 -20.10
CA ARG A 569 29.61 4.21 -19.62
C ARG A 569 29.65 4.28 -18.09
N VAL A 570 30.79 3.86 -17.53
CA VAL A 570 31.01 3.85 -16.07
C VAL A 570 30.98 5.27 -15.47
N ASP A 571 31.47 6.28 -16.18
CA ASP A 571 31.50 7.65 -15.67
C ASP A 571 30.10 8.25 -15.52
N LEU A 572 29.15 7.93 -16.42
CA LEU A 572 27.75 8.34 -16.29
C LEU A 572 27.05 7.66 -15.11
N ILE A 573 27.39 6.40 -14.82
CA ILE A 573 26.89 5.68 -13.64
C ILE A 573 27.42 6.36 -12.36
N GLN A 574 28.69 6.74 -12.32
CA GLN A 574 29.28 7.43 -11.16
C GLN A 574 28.69 8.84 -10.97
N GLU A 575 28.46 9.58 -12.05
CA GLU A 575 27.77 10.87 -12.01
C GLU A 575 26.33 10.71 -11.49
N PHE A 576 25.60 9.72 -11.99
CA PHE A 576 24.25 9.40 -11.52
C PHE A 576 24.25 9.06 -10.03
N LYS A 577 25.13 8.17 -9.57
CA LYS A 577 25.27 7.80 -8.16
C LYS A 577 25.52 9.04 -7.29
N LYS A 578 26.40 9.93 -7.72
CA LYS A 578 26.67 11.20 -7.04
C LYS A 578 25.44 12.11 -7.00
N ASN A 579 24.71 12.25 -8.11
CA ASN A 579 23.47 13.03 -8.17
C ASN A 579 22.40 12.47 -7.22
N MET A 580 22.26 11.14 -7.18
CA MET A 580 21.33 10.46 -6.29
C MET A 580 21.74 10.60 -4.82
N GLN A 581 23.02 10.42 -4.47
CA GLN A 581 23.53 10.65 -3.11
C GLN A 581 23.42 12.13 -2.66
N ASN A 582 23.52 13.07 -3.59
CA ASN A 582 23.29 14.49 -3.31
C ASN A 582 21.81 14.80 -3.02
N MET A 583 20.88 14.05 -3.63
CA MET A 583 19.44 14.28 -3.51
C MET A 583 18.77 13.41 -2.43
N PHE A 584 19.28 12.21 -2.21
CA PHE A 584 18.72 11.16 -1.36
C PHE A 584 19.80 10.60 -0.42
N ASP A 585 19.41 10.33 0.81
CA ASP A 585 20.26 9.64 1.77
C ASP A 585 20.29 8.15 1.42
N MET A 586 21.37 7.69 0.79
CA MET A 586 21.51 6.34 0.25
C MET A 586 22.96 5.85 0.27
N THR A 587 23.13 4.53 0.25
CA THR A 587 24.45 3.88 0.25
C THR A 587 24.72 3.22 -1.11
N ASP A 588 25.92 3.42 -1.67
CA ASP A 588 26.35 2.66 -2.85
C ASP A 588 26.89 1.29 -2.43
N LEU A 589 26.26 0.22 -2.91
CA LEU A 589 26.64 -1.16 -2.62
C LEU A 589 27.68 -1.74 -3.61
N GLY A 590 28.12 -0.95 -4.59
CA GLY A 590 29.12 -1.34 -5.57
C GLY A 590 28.54 -2.13 -6.75
N ILE A 591 29.33 -3.05 -7.31
CA ILE A 591 28.85 -4.00 -8.33
C ILE A 591 27.85 -4.94 -7.65
N MET A 592 26.71 -5.16 -8.29
CA MET A 592 25.65 -6.01 -7.74
C MET A 592 26.13 -7.45 -7.60
N THR A 593 26.28 -7.89 -6.35
CA THR A 593 26.53 -9.29 -5.96
C THR A 593 25.31 -9.95 -5.35
N TYR A 594 24.33 -9.14 -4.93
CA TYR A 594 23.11 -9.60 -4.29
C TYR A 594 21.97 -8.63 -4.55
N PHE A 595 20.81 -9.14 -4.95
CA PHE A 595 19.60 -8.34 -5.14
C PHE A 595 18.34 -9.17 -4.88
N LEU A 596 17.42 -8.67 -4.04
CA LEU A 596 16.15 -9.32 -3.70
C LEU A 596 16.24 -10.80 -3.30
N GLY A 597 17.34 -11.18 -2.62
CA GLY A 597 17.56 -12.57 -2.18
C GLY A 597 18.16 -13.50 -3.22
N MET A 598 18.56 -12.96 -4.37
CA MET A 598 19.33 -13.65 -5.41
C MET A 598 20.80 -13.22 -5.32
N GLU A 599 21.69 -14.18 -5.45
CA GLU A 599 23.13 -13.98 -5.60
C GLU A 599 23.43 -13.79 -7.09
N VAL A 600 24.31 -12.85 -7.39
CA VAL A 600 24.67 -12.49 -8.76
C VAL A 600 26.17 -12.54 -8.91
N ASP A 601 26.66 -13.42 -9.77
CA ASP A 601 28.06 -13.53 -10.15
C ASP A 601 28.22 -12.98 -11.58
N GLN A 602 28.94 -11.87 -11.71
CA GLN A 602 29.20 -11.20 -12.99
C GLN A 602 30.64 -11.46 -13.43
N SER A 603 30.83 -11.92 -14.66
CA SER A 603 32.14 -12.25 -15.24
C SER A 603 32.21 -11.95 -16.74
N ASP A 604 33.40 -12.05 -17.33
CA ASP A 604 33.58 -11.90 -18.78
C ASP A 604 32.87 -12.99 -19.61
N GLN A 605 32.44 -14.07 -18.96
CA GLN A 605 31.69 -15.17 -19.60
C GLN A 605 30.17 -14.93 -19.57
N GLY A 606 29.73 -13.91 -18.83
CA GLY A 606 28.33 -13.59 -18.61
C GLY A 606 27.94 -13.47 -17.14
N ILE A 607 26.64 -13.47 -16.91
CA ILE A 607 26.03 -13.24 -15.60
C ILE A 607 25.30 -14.49 -15.14
N PHE A 608 25.69 -14.98 -13.97
CA PHE A 608 25.09 -16.12 -13.30
C PHE A 608 24.24 -15.64 -12.12
N ILE A 609 22.99 -16.11 -12.06
CA ILE A 609 22.07 -15.77 -10.96
C ILE A 609 21.67 -17.05 -10.23
N SER A 610 21.86 -17.07 -8.91
CA SER A 610 21.50 -18.21 -8.06
C SER A 610 20.86 -17.81 -6.73
N GLN A 611 20.42 -18.81 -5.98
CA GLN A 611 19.88 -18.67 -4.63
C GLN A 611 20.50 -19.74 -3.71
N HIS A 612 21.82 -19.92 -3.75
CA HIS A 612 22.59 -20.94 -3.05
C HIS A 612 22.40 -20.86 -1.53
N ALA A 613 22.63 -19.69 -0.92
CA ALA A 613 22.44 -19.51 0.51
C ALA A 613 20.99 -19.80 0.95
N PHE A 614 20.01 -19.42 0.13
CA PHE A 614 18.61 -19.72 0.39
C PHE A 614 18.32 -21.23 0.26
N ALA A 615 18.80 -21.90 -0.77
CA ALA A 615 18.64 -23.35 -0.95
C ALA A 615 19.19 -24.15 0.25
N LEU A 616 20.37 -23.77 0.76
CA LEU A 616 20.93 -24.34 2.00
C LEU A 616 20.01 -24.10 3.20
N LYS A 617 19.52 -22.86 3.37
CA LYS A 617 18.61 -22.50 4.46
C LYS A 617 17.31 -23.31 4.43
N ILE A 618 16.74 -23.59 3.25
CA ILE A 618 15.55 -24.43 3.11
C ILE A 618 15.86 -25.87 3.54
N LEU A 619 16.99 -26.44 3.10
CA LEU A 619 17.37 -27.81 3.50
C LEU A 619 17.51 -27.93 5.01
N THR A 620 18.19 -26.98 5.67
CA THR A 620 18.32 -26.96 7.13
C THR A 620 16.97 -26.79 7.82
N LYS A 621 16.12 -25.88 7.34
CA LYS A 621 14.80 -25.60 7.93
C LYS A 621 13.88 -26.83 7.96
N PHE A 622 13.97 -27.69 6.95
CA PHE A 622 13.14 -28.89 6.83
C PHE A 622 13.89 -30.20 7.11
N HIS A 623 15.07 -30.13 7.75
CA HIS A 623 15.87 -31.29 8.16
C HIS A 623 16.26 -32.22 7.00
N MET A 624 16.65 -31.64 5.87
CA MET A 624 16.99 -32.34 4.62
C MET A 624 18.44 -32.09 4.20
N GLU A 625 19.28 -31.50 5.04
CA GLU A 625 20.69 -31.26 4.77
C GLU A 625 21.50 -32.55 4.50
N ASN A 626 21.10 -33.67 5.13
CA ASN A 626 21.76 -34.97 5.02
C ASN A 626 20.97 -35.98 4.15
N CYS A 627 19.97 -35.51 3.40
CA CYS A 627 19.17 -36.40 2.56
C CYS A 627 19.97 -36.92 1.34
N LYS A 628 19.65 -38.12 0.85
CA LYS A 628 20.25 -38.65 -0.38
C LYS A 628 19.71 -37.90 -1.61
N PRO A 629 20.57 -37.30 -2.45
CA PRO A 629 20.12 -36.52 -3.61
C PRO A 629 19.42 -37.40 -4.66
N VAL A 630 18.66 -36.76 -5.55
CA VAL A 630 18.02 -37.38 -6.74
C VAL A 630 18.22 -36.49 -7.96
N SER A 631 18.13 -37.06 -9.16
CA SER A 631 18.36 -36.33 -10.43
C SER A 631 17.13 -35.59 -10.97
N THR A 632 15.91 -35.89 -10.50
CA THR A 632 14.68 -35.22 -10.96
C THR A 632 13.78 -34.79 -9.79
N PRO A 633 13.07 -33.64 -9.92
CA PRO A 633 12.22 -33.12 -8.85
C PRO A 633 10.92 -33.92 -8.65
N LEU A 634 10.39 -34.54 -9.71
CA LEU A 634 9.22 -35.41 -9.68
C LEU A 634 9.50 -36.76 -10.33
N VAL A 635 8.68 -37.76 -9.99
CA VAL A 635 8.72 -39.08 -10.62
C VAL A 635 7.90 -39.04 -11.92
N MET A 636 8.41 -39.66 -13.00
CA MET A 636 7.68 -39.75 -14.26
C MET A 636 6.35 -40.48 -14.06
N GLY A 637 5.27 -39.95 -14.65
CA GLY A 637 3.92 -40.53 -14.53
C GLY A 637 3.24 -40.34 -13.17
N GLN A 638 3.88 -39.63 -12.23
CA GLN A 638 3.30 -39.37 -10.91
C GLN A 638 2.00 -38.58 -11.03
N LYS A 639 0.92 -39.14 -10.49
CA LYS A 639 -0.38 -38.48 -10.35
C LYS A 639 -0.65 -38.19 -8.88
N LEU A 640 -1.16 -37.00 -8.59
CA LEU A 640 -1.46 -36.51 -7.25
C LEU A 640 -2.91 -36.05 -7.22
N SER A 641 -3.63 -36.37 -6.14
CA SER A 641 -5.04 -36.06 -5.96
C SER A 641 -5.31 -35.54 -4.56
N SER A 642 -6.22 -34.58 -4.46
CA SER A 642 -6.78 -34.13 -3.18
C SER A 642 -7.84 -35.08 -2.60
N TYR A 643 -8.31 -36.06 -3.37
CA TYR A 643 -9.39 -37.00 -3.01
C TYR A 643 -8.89 -38.39 -2.58
N GLY A 644 -7.58 -38.59 -2.46
CA GLY A 644 -7.02 -39.88 -2.06
C GLY A 644 -7.24 -40.22 -0.58
N ASP A 645 -7.15 -41.51 -0.25
CA ASP A 645 -7.32 -42.04 1.11
C ASP A 645 -6.07 -41.84 2.00
N GLU A 646 -5.05 -41.12 1.52
CA GLU A 646 -3.83 -40.90 2.29
C GLU A 646 -4.04 -39.96 3.50
N GLU A 647 -3.29 -40.21 4.57
CA GLU A 647 -3.33 -39.37 5.77
C GLU A 647 -3.02 -37.90 5.47
N LYS A 648 -3.79 -37.00 6.08
CA LYS A 648 -3.55 -35.56 6.01
C LYS A 648 -2.25 -35.20 6.73
N VAL A 649 -1.54 -34.20 6.22
CA VAL A 649 -0.32 -33.65 6.84
C VAL A 649 -0.58 -32.23 7.34
N ASP A 650 0.29 -31.71 8.20
CA ASP A 650 0.18 -30.33 8.70
C ASP A 650 0.26 -29.33 7.54
N GLU A 651 -0.85 -28.67 7.24
CA GLU A 651 -0.94 -27.69 6.18
C GLU A 651 -0.04 -26.48 6.42
N ARG A 652 0.23 -26.11 7.68
CA ARG A 652 1.13 -24.99 7.99
C ARG A 652 2.57 -25.32 7.60
N GLU A 653 3.04 -26.52 7.93
CA GLU A 653 4.38 -26.97 7.57
C GLU A 653 4.50 -27.16 6.06
N TYR A 654 3.50 -27.77 5.43
CA TYR A 654 3.46 -27.95 3.98
C TYR A 654 3.43 -26.61 3.23
N ARG A 655 2.58 -25.65 3.63
CA ARG A 655 2.55 -24.29 3.06
C ARG A 655 3.87 -23.56 3.22
N SER A 656 4.50 -23.67 4.39
CA SER A 656 5.83 -23.13 4.65
C SER A 656 6.88 -23.72 3.70
N LEU A 657 6.84 -25.03 3.45
CA LEU A 657 7.73 -25.73 2.52
C LEU A 657 7.52 -25.30 1.08
N ILE A 658 6.28 -25.35 0.59
CA ILE A 658 5.96 -24.96 -0.78
C ILE A 658 6.23 -23.48 -1.02
N GLY A 659 5.91 -22.60 -0.06
CA GLY A 659 6.23 -21.17 -0.14
C GLY A 659 7.73 -20.91 -0.26
N CYS A 660 8.57 -21.67 0.48
CA CYS A 660 10.02 -21.60 0.31
C CYS A 660 10.45 -22.08 -1.08
N LEU A 661 9.90 -23.19 -1.57
CA LEU A 661 10.24 -23.72 -2.90
C LEU A 661 9.78 -22.78 -4.03
N LEU A 662 8.63 -22.11 -3.90
CA LEU A 662 8.15 -21.11 -4.87
C LEU A 662 9.10 -19.91 -4.97
N TYR A 663 9.73 -19.51 -3.86
CA TYR A 663 10.73 -18.46 -3.91
C TYR A 663 12.03 -18.92 -4.60
N LEU A 664 12.38 -20.20 -4.48
CA LEU A 664 13.55 -20.78 -5.14
C LEU A 664 13.39 -20.89 -6.66
N THR A 665 12.15 -20.90 -7.19
CA THR A 665 11.92 -20.99 -8.64
C THR A 665 12.29 -19.72 -9.39
N ALA A 666 12.60 -18.61 -8.69
CA ALA A 666 13.05 -17.34 -9.28
C ALA A 666 14.35 -17.51 -10.07
N THR A 667 15.24 -18.42 -9.66
CA THR A 667 16.48 -18.74 -10.38
C THR A 667 16.52 -20.18 -10.90
N ARG A 668 15.37 -20.88 -10.85
CA ARG A 668 15.27 -22.32 -11.08
C ARG A 668 14.01 -22.68 -11.88
N PRO A 669 13.96 -22.35 -13.19
CA PRO A 669 12.86 -22.78 -14.07
C PRO A 669 12.68 -24.30 -14.09
N ASP A 670 13.73 -25.07 -13.85
CA ASP A 670 13.72 -26.54 -13.76
C ASP A 670 12.87 -27.08 -12.58
N LEU A 671 12.64 -26.26 -11.56
CA LEU A 671 11.74 -26.58 -10.44
C LEU A 671 10.29 -26.15 -10.69
N MET A 672 10.05 -25.23 -11.61
CA MET A 672 8.81 -24.47 -11.73
C MET A 672 7.57 -25.38 -11.87
N HIS A 673 7.62 -26.37 -12.77
CA HIS A 673 6.50 -27.32 -12.93
C HIS A 673 6.18 -28.05 -11.63
N SER A 674 7.21 -28.63 -11.02
CA SER A 674 7.05 -29.48 -9.83
C SER A 674 6.48 -28.73 -8.63
N VAL A 675 6.96 -27.51 -8.41
CA VAL A 675 6.50 -26.65 -7.31
C VAL A 675 5.09 -26.12 -7.62
N SER A 676 4.81 -25.73 -8.86
CA SER A 676 3.48 -25.28 -9.31
C SER A 676 2.43 -26.40 -9.26
N LEU A 677 2.81 -27.67 -9.45
CA LEU A 677 1.91 -28.80 -9.26
C LEU A 677 1.56 -28.96 -7.77
N LEU A 678 2.56 -28.95 -6.90
CA LEU A 678 2.38 -29.15 -5.45
C LEU A 678 1.70 -27.99 -4.74
N SER A 679 1.80 -26.77 -5.29
CA SER A 679 1.14 -25.56 -4.79
C SER A 679 -0.40 -25.68 -4.78
N ARG A 680 -0.96 -26.53 -5.66
CA ARG A 680 -2.40 -26.77 -5.79
C ARG A 680 -3.02 -27.42 -4.55
N PHE A 681 -2.21 -28.10 -3.74
CA PHE A 681 -2.66 -28.92 -2.61
C PHE A 681 -2.41 -28.25 -1.25
N MET A 682 -2.07 -26.96 -1.21
CA MET A 682 -1.69 -26.27 0.02
C MET A 682 -2.85 -26.07 1.06
N HIS A 683 -4.10 -26.35 0.67
CA HIS A 683 -5.29 -26.41 1.54
C HIS A 683 -5.84 -27.84 1.74
N SER A 684 -5.19 -28.85 1.15
CA SER A 684 -5.68 -30.24 1.10
C SER A 684 -4.52 -31.24 0.99
N CYS A 685 -3.41 -30.96 1.68
CA CYS A 685 -2.20 -31.76 1.58
C CYS A 685 -2.29 -33.07 2.38
N ASN A 686 -1.66 -34.11 1.85
CA ASN A 686 -1.61 -35.45 2.44
C ASN A 686 -0.18 -36.00 2.36
N THR A 687 0.03 -37.23 2.83
CA THR A 687 1.38 -37.83 2.87
C THR A 687 2.01 -38.02 1.49
N SER A 688 1.24 -38.23 0.41
CA SER A 688 1.79 -38.35 -0.95
C SER A 688 2.28 -37.00 -1.46
N HIS A 689 1.54 -35.92 -1.19
CA HIS A 689 1.97 -34.54 -1.45
C HIS A 689 3.28 -34.19 -0.71
N LEU A 690 3.37 -34.50 0.60
CA LEU A 690 4.58 -34.22 1.38
C LEU A 690 5.78 -35.05 0.91
N LYS A 691 5.59 -36.31 0.53
CA LYS A 691 6.64 -37.15 -0.05
C LYS A 691 7.18 -36.55 -1.35
N ALA A 692 6.30 -36.04 -2.21
CA ALA A 692 6.69 -35.35 -3.44
C ALA A 692 7.46 -34.03 -3.13
N ALA A 693 6.99 -33.22 -2.17
CA ALA A 693 7.69 -32.00 -1.77
C ALA A 693 9.09 -32.29 -1.20
N LYS A 694 9.24 -33.33 -0.38
CA LYS A 694 10.55 -33.79 0.12
C LYS A 694 11.45 -34.32 -1.01
N ARG A 695 10.89 -34.91 -2.08
CA ARG A 695 11.68 -35.28 -3.26
C ARG A 695 12.28 -34.05 -3.94
N ILE A 696 11.54 -32.95 -4.06
CA ILE A 696 12.08 -31.69 -4.60
C ILE A 696 13.28 -31.22 -3.75
N LEU A 697 13.20 -31.27 -2.42
CA LEU A 697 14.34 -30.95 -1.56
C LEU A 697 15.55 -31.87 -1.79
N ARG A 698 15.34 -33.17 -2.05
CA ARG A 698 16.43 -34.09 -2.43
C ARG A 698 17.07 -33.69 -3.76
N TYR A 699 16.29 -33.21 -4.73
CA TYR A 699 16.82 -32.70 -5.99
C TYR A 699 17.59 -31.39 -5.77
N VAL A 700 17.07 -30.47 -4.96
CA VAL A 700 17.76 -29.22 -4.57
C VAL A 700 19.09 -29.53 -3.88
N LYS A 701 19.13 -30.54 -3.00
CA LYS A 701 20.39 -30.99 -2.36
C LYS A 701 21.45 -31.41 -3.37
N GLY A 702 21.06 -32.12 -4.43
CA GLY A 702 21.96 -32.53 -5.52
C GLY A 702 22.33 -31.39 -6.47
N SER A 703 21.59 -30.28 -6.44
CA SER A 703 21.70 -29.15 -7.37
C SER A 703 21.87 -27.81 -6.66
N LEU A 704 22.56 -27.80 -5.51
CA LEU A 704 22.71 -26.60 -4.65
C LEU A 704 23.41 -25.42 -5.33
N LYS A 705 24.32 -25.70 -6.26
CA LYS A 705 25.11 -24.69 -6.98
C LYS A 705 24.50 -24.30 -8.33
N PHE A 706 23.26 -24.69 -8.58
CA PHE A 706 22.60 -24.45 -9.85
C PHE A 706 21.87 -23.11 -9.82
N GLY A 707 21.95 -22.41 -10.94
CA GLY A 707 21.32 -21.12 -11.21
C GLY A 707 21.20 -20.92 -12.71
N VAL A 708 20.68 -19.78 -13.14
CA VAL A 708 20.55 -19.45 -14.57
C VAL A 708 21.79 -18.69 -15.03
N MET A 709 22.34 -19.10 -16.16
CA MET A 709 23.49 -18.46 -16.81
C MET A 709 23.07 -17.69 -18.06
N PHE A 710 23.38 -16.40 -18.09
CA PHE A 710 23.24 -15.53 -19.25
C PHE A 710 24.62 -15.29 -19.86
N LYS A 711 24.88 -15.87 -21.05
CA LYS A 711 26.22 -15.89 -21.66
C LYS A 711 26.46 -14.64 -22.54
N THR A 712 27.71 -14.18 -22.56
CA THR A 712 28.19 -13.13 -23.48
C THR A 712 28.18 -13.60 -24.95
N GLY A 713 27.96 -12.66 -25.89
CA GLY A 713 28.18 -12.90 -27.33
C GLY A 713 27.00 -13.47 -28.14
N GLY A 714 25.82 -13.65 -27.55
CA GLY A 714 24.60 -14.02 -28.27
C GLY A 714 23.95 -12.85 -29.01
N GLN A 715 23.23 -13.13 -30.11
CA GLN A 715 22.36 -12.13 -30.76
C GLN A 715 21.15 -11.84 -29.85
N LEU A 716 20.82 -10.56 -29.64
CA LEU A 716 19.65 -10.09 -28.90
C LEU A 716 18.34 -10.37 -29.66
N LYS A 717 18.02 -11.65 -29.86
CA LYS A 717 16.79 -12.12 -30.49
C LYS A 717 15.87 -12.70 -29.43
N LEU A 718 14.68 -12.15 -29.29
CA LEU A 718 13.63 -12.69 -28.43
C LEU A 718 13.00 -13.92 -29.09
N SER A 719 13.02 -15.05 -28.37
CA SER A 719 12.37 -16.30 -28.79
C SER A 719 11.62 -16.94 -27.64
N GLY A 720 10.51 -17.61 -27.95
CA GLY A 720 9.65 -18.25 -26.95
C GLY A 720 9.32 -19.69 -27.28
N TYR A 721 8.96 -20.45 -26.26
CA TYR A 721 8.40 -21.80 -26.35
C TYR A 721 7.10 -21.85 -25.57
N SER A 722 6.12 -22.59 -26.07
CA SER A 722 4.84 -22.82 -25.39
C SER A 722 4.42 -24.27 -25.54
N ASP A 723 3.94 -24.84 -24.45
CA ASP A 723 3.45 -26.22 -24.39
C ASP A 723 2.26 -26.31 -23.43
N SER A 724 1.45 -27.36 -23.56
CA SER A 724 0.43 -27.71 -22.60
C SER A 724 0.36 -29.21 -22.37
N ASP A 725 0.13 -29.62 -21.13
CA ASP A 725 -0.45 -30.96 -20.92
C ASP A 725 -1.93 -30.97 -21.41
N TRP A 726 -2.52 -32.17 -21.54
CA TRP A 726 -3.96 -32.30 -21.78
C TRP A 726 -4.62 -33.07 -20.64
N GLY A 727 -5.47 -32.38 -19.87
CA GLY A 727 -6.18 -32.98 -18.74
C GLY A 727 -5.26 -33.53 -17.65
N GLY A 728 -4.10 -32.92 -17.44
CA GLY A 728 -3.07 -33.46 -16.54
C GLY A 728 -3.52 -33.60 -15.08
N SER A 729 -4.44 -32.74 -14.64
CA SER A 729 -5.04 -32.74 -13.29
C SER A 729 -6.14 -33.81 -13.17
N ILE A 730 -5.92 -34.82 -12.32
CA ILE A 730 -6.90 -35.90 -12.11
C ILE A 730 -8.12 -35.46 -11.29
N ASP A 731 -8.02 -34.34 -10.58
CA ASP A 731 -9.10 -33.83 -9.72
C ASP A 731 -10.19 -33.08 -10.50
N ASP A 732 -9.85 -32.46 -11.63
CA ASP A 732 -10.77 -31.60 -12.40
C ASP A 732 -10.55 -31.60 -13.91
N MET A 733 -9.69 -32.49 -14.41
CA MET A 733 -9.34 -32.64 -15.84
C MET A 733 -8.82 -31.35 -16.50
N ARG A 734 -8.34 -30.38 -15.73
CA ARG A 734 -7.75 -29.15 -16.28
C ARG A 734 -6.29 -29.34 -16.63
N SER A 735 -5.88 -28.71 -17.73
CA SER A 735 -4.52 -28.75 -18.23
C SER A 735 -3.55 -27.85 -17.46
N THR A 736 -2.25 -28.04 -17.65
CA THR A 736 -1.16 -27.15 -17.23
C THR A 736 -0.53 -26.54 -18.48
N SER A 737 -0.59 -25.21 -18.60
CA SER A 737 0.12 -24.45 -19.62
C SER A 737 1.50 -24.04 -19.13
N GLY A 738 2.49 -24.16 -20.00
CA GLY A 738 3.85 -23.70 -19.75
C GLY A 738 4.40 -22.86 -20.91
N TYR A 739 5.18 -21.84 -20.59
CA TYR A 739 5.95 -21.10 -21.59
C TYR A 739 7.28 -20.63 -21.01
N LEU A 740 8.26 -20.40 -21.87
CA LEU A 740 9.51 -19.73 -21.52
C LEU A 740 10.00 -18.86 -22.66
N PHE A 741 10.74 -17.81 -22.32
CA PHE A 741 11.40 -16.89 -23.24
C PHE A 741 12.89 -16.78 -22.94
N SER A 742 13.67 -16.71 -24.02
CA SER A 742 15.10 -16.46 -24.00
C SER A 742 15.43 -15.24 -24.86
N LEU A 743 16.54 -14.58 -24.52
CA LEU A 743 17.12 -13.47 -25.26
C LEU A 743 18.60 -13.81 -25.50
N GLY A 744 18.87 -14.50 -26.61
CA GLY A 744 20.23 -14.91 -27.02
C GLY A 744 20.89 -16.06 -26.24
N SER A 745 20.53 -16.29 -24.96
CA SER A 745 21.10 -17.39 -24.15
C SER A 745 20.07 -18.07 -23.23
N GLY A 746 20.28 -18.07 -21.91
CA GLY A 746 19.40 -18.72 -20.93
C GLY A 746 17.97 -18.18 -20.93
N ALA A 747 17.04 -18.93 -20.36
CA ALA A 747 15.67 -18.46 -20.16
C ALA A 747 15.64 -17.37 -19.09
N PHE A 748 14.94 -16.27 -19.34
CA PHE A 748 14.81 -15.17 -18.38
C PHE A 748 13.38 -14.96 -17.89
N CYS A 749 12.41 -15.53 -18.59
CA CYS A 749 10.99 -15.45 -18.25
C CYS A 749 10.35 -16.81 -18.50
N TRP A 750 9.61 -17.33 -17.52
CA TRP A 750 8.96 -18.64 -17.61
C TRP A 750 7.70 -18.72 -16.75
N SER A 751 6.80 -19.62 -17.09
CA SER A 751 5.57 -19.87 -16.34
C SER A 751 5.13 -21.33 -16.43
N SER A 752 4.54 -21.84 -15.36
CA SER A 752 3.79 -23.10 -15.33
C SER A 752 2.50 -22.88 -14.55
N LYS A 753 1.34 -22.90 -15.23
CA LYS A 753 0.06 -22.55 -14.63
C LYS A 753 -1.04 -23.52 -15.04
N LYS A 754 -1.84 -23.95 -14.07
CA LYS A 754 -3.06 -24.72 -14.33
C LYS A 754 -4.07 -23.85 -15.08
N GLN A 755 -4.60 -24.34 -16.19
CA GLN A 755 -5.63 -23.67 -16.97
C GLN A 755 -6.91 -23.50 -16.14
N GLN A 756 -7.64 -22.40 -16.35
CA GLN A 756 -8.89 -22.14 -15.63
C GLN A 756 -10.07 -22.93 -16.20
N THR A 757 -10.00 -23.30 -17.48
CA THR A 757 -11.04 -24.03 -18.21
C THR A 757 -10.53 -25.41 -18.59
N VAL A 758 -11.45 -26.39 -18.66
CA VAL A 758 -11.15 -27.72 -19.18
C VAL A 758 -11.12 -27.64 -20.70
N ALA A 759 -9.97 -27.96 -21.32
CA ALA A 759 -9.82 -27.98 -22.76
C ALA A 759 -10.49 -29.23 -23.36
N GLN A 760 -11.30 -29.05 -24.39
CA GLN A 760 -12.03 -30.14 -25.03
C GLN A 760 -11.19 -30.92 -26.05
N SER A 761 -9.97 -30.47 -26.35
CA SER A 761 -9.00 -31.15 -27.21
C SER A 761 -7.57 -30.75 -26.87
N THR A 762 -6.60 -31.55 -27.30
CA THR A 762 -5.16 -31.21 -27.20
C THR A 762 -4.85 -29.90 -27.92
N ALA A 763 -5.40 -29.71 -29.12
CA ALA A 763 -5.23 -28.48 -29.89
C ALA A 763 -5.74 -27.23 -29.15
N GLU A 764 -6.84 -27.35 -28.40
CA GLU A 764 -7.34 -26.25 -27.58
C GLU A 764 -6.44 -25.96 -26.37
N ALA A 765 -5.97 -26.99 -25.67
CA ALA A 765 -5.08 -26.83 -24.52
C ALA A 765 -3.79 -26.10 -24.93
N GLU A 766 -3.22 -26.51 -26.05
CA GLU A 766 -2.04 -25.89 -26.68
C GLU A 766 -2.31 -24.47 -27.13
N TYR A 767 -3.46 -24.19 -27.75
CA TYR A 767 -3.82 -22.84 -28.15
C TYR A 767 -4.00 -21.90 -26.94
N ILE A 768 -4.53 -22.42 -25.82
CA ILE A 768 -4.64 -21.66 -24.57
C ILE A 768 -3.25 -21.32 -24.00
N ALA A 769 -2.30 -22.25 -24.05
CA ALA A 769 -0.92 -22.01 -23.65
C ALA A 769 -0.25 -20.98 -24.57
N ALA A 770 -0.37 -21.16 -25.88
CA ALA A 770 0.17 -20.26 -26.88
C ALA A 770 -0.40 -18.84 -26.74
N ALA A 771 -1.68 -18.68 -26.42
CA ALA A 771 -2.26 -17.37 -26.15
C ALA A 771 -1.61 -16.68 -24.95
N GLY A 772 -1.29 -17.41 -23.88
CA GLY A 772 -0.54 -16.89 -22.74
C GLY A 772 0.88 -16.48 -23.12
N ALA A 773 1.57 -17.30 -23.92
CA ALA A 773 2.90 -16.98 -24.43
C ALA A 773 2.88 -15.74 -25.35
N VAL A 774 1.88 -15.59 -26.23
CA VAL A 774 1.73 -14.42 -27.11
C VAL A 774 1.52 -13.14 -26.30
N SER A 775 0.68 -13.16 -25.26
CA SER A 775 0.54 -12.01 -24.36
C SER A 775 1.87 -11.61 -23.73
N GLN A 776 2.63 -12.60 -23.26
CA GLN A 776 3.95 -12.36 -22.68
C GLN A 776 4.95 -11.80 -23.71
N ALA A 777 5.00 -12.38 -24.91
CA ALA A 777 5.87 -11.94 -25.99
C ALA A 777 5.61 -10.48 -26.39
N ILE A 778 4.35 -10.06 -26.51
CA ILE A 778 3.98 -8.68 -26.83
C ILE A 778 4.46 -7.72 -25.73
N TRP A 779 4.29 -8.08 -24.46
CA TRP A 779 4.79 -7.25 -23.36
C TRP A 779 6.33 -7.16 -23.38
N LEU A 780 7.02 -8.29 -23.58
CA LEU A 780 8.49 -8.34 -23.70
C LEU A 780 8.99 -7.47 -24.86
N ARG A 781 8.32 -7.48 -26.02
CA ARG A 781 8.67 -6.63 -27.17
C ARG A 781 8.54 -5.14 -26.85
N LYS A 782 7.48 -4.73 -26.16
CA LYS A 782 7.29 -3.33 -25.75
C LYS A 782 8.37 -2.90 -24.75
N LEU A 783 8.72 -3.76 -23.80
CA LEU A 783 9.78 -3.47 -22.84
C LEU A 783 11.16 -3.39 -23.52
N LEU A 784 11.45 -4.27 -24.48
CA LEU A 784 12.66 -4.18 -25.30
C LEU A 784 12.69 -2.90 -26.15
N CYS A 785 11.55 -2.46 -26.69
CA CYS A 785 11.43 -1.17 -27.37
C CYS A 785 11.73 0.01 -26.42
N ASP A 786 11.22 0.00 -25.19
CA ASP A 786 11.51 1.02 -24.18
C ASP A 786 13.02 1.08 -23.85
N LEU A 787 13.69 -0.07 -23.86
CA LEU A 787 15.14 -0.24 -23.68
C LEU A 787 15.98 0.11 -24.92
N ASN A 788 15.34 0.48 -26.04
CA ASN A 788 15.99 0.75 -27.33
C ASN A 788 16.63 -0.50 -27.99
N GLU A 789 16.06 -1.67 -27.72
CA GLU A 789 16.43 -2.98 -28.28
C GLU A 789 15.26 -3.54 -29.11
N GLU A 790 14.67 -2.69 -29.94
CA GLU A 790 13.47 -3.00 -30.73
C GLU A 790 13.66 -4.26 -31.59
N GLN A 791 12.68 -5.16 -31.52
CA GLN A 791 12.68 -6.42 -32.25
C GLN A 791 11.90 -6.25 -33.55
N PHE A 792 12.57 -6.01 -34.67
CA PHE A 792 11.87 -5.76 -35.95
C PHE A 792 11.20 -7.00 -36.53
N GLU A 793 11.79 -8.17 -36.35
CA GLU A 793 11.21 -9.44 -36.79
C GLU A 793 10.13 -9.92 -35.81
N PRO A 794 9.11 -10.67 -36.29
CA PRO A 794 8.13 -11.30 -35.42
C PRO A 794 8.81 -12.19 -34.38
N THR A 795 8.37 -12.13 -33.13
CA THR A 795 8.88 -13.04 -32.11
C THR A 795 8.39 -14.45 -32.38
N GLU A 796 9.33 -15.36 -32.61
CA GLU A 796 9.04 -16.75 -32.91
C GLU A 796 8.68 -17.50 -31.62
N ILE A 797 7.47 -18.08 -31.59
CA ILE A 797 6.98 -18.90 -30.48
C ILE A 797 6.83 -20.33 -30.99
N MET A 798 7.66 -21.22 -30.45
CA MET A 798 7.71 -22.64 -30.81
C MET A 798 6.55 -23.39 -30.12
N VAL A 799 5.74 -24.07 -30.91
CA VAL A 799 4.56 -24.84 -30.48
C VAL A 799 4.60 -26.21 -31.18
N ASP A 800 4.33 -27.30 -30.47
CA ASP A 800 4.44 -28.66 -31.03
C ASP A 800 3.11 -29.20 -31.59
N ASN A 801 2.05 -28.39 -31.57
CA ASN A 801 0.73 -28.74 -32.08
C ASN A 801 0.38 -28.01 -33.39
N GLN A 802 0.46 -28.74 -34.50
CA GLN A 802 0.16 -28.20 -35.83
C GLN A 802 -1.29 -27.72 -35.99
N SER A 803 -2.25 -28.34 -35.29
CA SER A 803 -3.65 -27.90 -35.32
C SER A 803 -3.81 -26.53 -34.65
N ALA A 804 -3.16 -26.30 -33.51
CA ALA A 804 -3.15 -24.99 -32.84
C ALA A 804 -2.53 -23.91 -33.73
N ILE A 805 -1.42 -24.22 -34.43
CA ILE A 805 -0.79 -23.31 -35.39
C ILE A 805 -1.73 -23.02 -36.56
N ALA A 806 -2.37 -24.05 -37.14
CA ALA A 806 -3.30 -23.86 -38.26
C ALA A 806 -4.52 -23.01 -37.87
N ILE A 807 -5.03 -23.17 -36.65
CA ILE A 807 -6.10 -22.34 -36.09
C ILE A 807 -5.68 -20.87 -36.06
N SER A 808 -4.43 -20.54 -35.70
CA SER A 808 -3.97 -19.14 -35.65
C SER A 808 -3.91 -18.45 -37.02
N LYS A 809 -3.75 -19.23 -38.11
CA LYS A 809 -3.57 -18.73 -39.48
C LYS A 809 -4.87 -18.65 -40.29
N ASN A 810 -5.90 -19.42 -39.94
CA ASN A 810 -7.11 -19.56 -40.74
C ASN A 810 -8.28 -18.66 -40.30
N ALA A 811 -8.94 -18.03 -41.26
CA ALA A 811 -10.08 -17.12 -41.01
C ALA A 811 -11.43 -17.83 -40.85
N VAL A 812 -11.52 -19.10 -41.21
CA VAL A 812 -12.78 -19.87 -41.21
C VAL A 812 -13.15 -20.21 -39.78
N PHE A 813 -14.30 -19.69 -39.35
CA PHE A 813 -14.84 -19.91 -38.02
C PHE A 813 -15.17 -21.39 -37.81
N HIS A 814 -14.31 -22.12 -37.10
CA HIS A 814 -14.64 -23.48 -36.67
C HIS A 814 -15.62 -23.42 -35.50
N GLY A 815 -16.82 -23.99 -35.67
CA GLY A 815 -17.85 -24.04 -34.62
C GLY A 815 -17.38 -24.63 -33.28
N LYS A 816 -16.25 -25.34 -33.28
CA LYS A 816 -15.57 -25.95 -32.13
C LYS A 816 -14.67 -24.99 -31.31
N THR A 817 -14.48 -23.73 -31.70
CA THR A 817 -13.63 -22.76 -30.97
C THR A 817 -14.41 -21.65 -30.24
N LYS A 818 -15.75 -21.74 -30.23
CA LYS A 818 -16.65 -20.70 -29.69
C LYS A 818 -16.40 -20.36 -28.21
N HIS A 819 -16.01 -21.33 -27.39
CA HIS A 819 -15.85 -21.16 -25.95
C HIS A 819 -14.52 -20.51 -25.54
N PHE A 820 -13.56 -20.35 -26.45
CA PHE A 820 -12.31 -19.60 -26.23
C PHE A 820 -12.07 -18.51 -27.29
N LYS A 821 -13.15 -18.00 -27.89
CA LYS A 821 -13.16 -17.07 -29.04
C LYS A 821 -12.29 -15.82 -28.85
N LEU A 822 -12.23 -15.25 -27.64
CA LEU A 822 -11.41 -14.07 -27.36
C LEU A 822 -9.90 -14.37 -27.51
N LYS A 823 -9.43 -15.50 -26.99
CA LYS A 823 -8.03 -15.95 -27.15
C LYS A 823 -7.69 -16.22 -28.60
N PHE A 824 -8.64 -16.79 -29.34
CA PHE A 824 -8.51 -17.01 -30.79
C PHE A 824 -8.23 -15.71 -31.55
N TYR A 825 -9.11 -14.69 -31.40
CA TYR A 825 -8.93 -13.43 -32.12
C TYR A 825 -7.66 -12.70 -31.70
N PHE A 826 -7.34 -12.69 -30.40
CA PHE A 826 -6.12 -12.06 -29.89
C PHE A 826 -4.84 -12.62 -30.52
N VAL A 827 -4.66 -13.94 -30.50
CA VAL A 827 -3.46 -14.59 -31.09
C VAL A 827 -3.40 -14.33 -32.59
N ARG A 828 -4.54 -14.39 -33.27
CA ARG A 828 -4.59 -14.15 -34.71
C ARG A 828 -4.25 -12.71 -35.05
N GLU A 829 -4.75 -11.74 -34.29
CA GLU A 829 -4.44 -10.32 -34.46
C GLU A 829 -2.93 -10.10 -34.34
N ALA A 830 -2.29 -10.66 -33.31
CA ALA A 830 -0.84 -10.57 -33.10
C ALA A 830 0.00 -11.23 -34.21
N VAL A 831 -0.49 -12.33 -34.80
CA VAL A 831 0.16 -12.97 -35.96
C VAL A 831 -0.03 -12.15 -37.22
N GLN A 832 -1.21 -11.55 -37.40
CA GLN A 832 -1.53 -10.71 -38.57
C GLN A 832 -0.80 -9.37 -38.55
N SER A 833 -0.63 -8.76 -37.37
CA SER A 833 0.17 -7.56 -37.15
C SER A 833 1.68 -7.81 -37.25
N LYS A 834 2.10 -9.09 -37.37
CA LYS A 834 3.50 -9.54 -37.37
C LYS A 834 4.25 -9.24 -36.06
N ASP A 835 3.53 -9.11 -34.94
CA ASP A 835 4.17 -9.00 -33.63
C ASP A 835 4.81 -10.33 -33.21
N VAL A 836 4.16 -11.44 -33.58
CA VAL A 836 4.61 -12.80 -33.25
C VAL A 836 4.38 -13.75 -34.43
N SER A 837 5.10 -14.87 -34.44
CA SER A 837 4.85 -15.98 -35.36
C SER A 837 4.86 -17.30 -34.62
N LEU A 838 3.80 -18.11 -34.80
CA LEU A 838 3.79 -19.47 -34.27
C LEU A 838 4.51 -20.41 -35.26
N ALA A 839 5.57 -21.05 -34.77
CA ALA A 839 6.40 -21.99 -35.52
C ALA A 839 6.30 -23.40 -34.92
N TYR A 840 6.34 -24.41 -35.78
CA TYR A 840 6.30 -25.80 -35.34
C TYR A 840 7.66 -26.24 -34.82
N CYS A 841 7.72 -26.81 -33.62
CA CYS A 841 8.86 -27.59 -33.15
C CYS A 841 8.45 -29.05 -32.94
N SER A 842 9.40 -29.97 -33.08
CA SER A 842 9.16 -31.35 -32.65
C SER A 842 9.07 -31.41 -31.12
N SER A 843 8.39 -32.41 -30.55
CA SER A 843 8.38 -32.59 -29.10
C SER A 843 9.79 -32.88 -28.52
N GLN A 844 10.78 -33.26 -29.35
CA GLN A 844 12.18 -33.38 -28.93
C GLN A 844 12.87 -32.01 -28.80
N ASP A 845 12.36 -30.97 -29.45
CA ASP A 845 12.92 -29.62 -29.39
C ASP A 845 12.09 -28.68 -28.51
N GLN A 846 10.98 -29.16 -27.96
CA GLN A 846 10.06 -28.39 -27.13
C GLN A 846 10.64 -28.15 -25.72
N LEU A 847 11.22 -26.96 -25.50
CA LEU A 847 11.80 -26.61 -24.20
C LEU A 847 10.74 -26.41 -23.10
N ALA A 848 9.51 -26.02 -23.47
CA ALA A 848 8.44 -25.81 -22.50
C ALA A 848 7.91 -27.10 -21.85
N ASP A 849 8.34 -28.28 -22.34
CA ASP A 849 8.06 -29.59 -21.71
C ASP A 849 8.46 -29.63 -20.24
N ILE A 850 9.59 -28.99 -19.88
CA ILE A 850 10.07 -28.95 -18.49
C ILE A 850 9.10 -28.21 -17.55
N LEU A 851 8.17 -27.44 -18.11
CA LEU A 851 7.19 -26.62 -17.39
C LEU A 851 5.80 -27.27 -17.31
N THR A 852 5.52 -28.32 -18.07
CA THR A 852 4.16 -28.89 -18.20
C THR A 852 4.05 -30.34 -17.74
N LYS A 853 5.14 -31.10 -17.73
CA LYS A 853 5.09 -32.53 -17.43
C LYS A 853 6.32 -33.05 -16.64
N PRO A 854 6.16 -34.09 -15.79
CA PRO A 854 7.31 -34.80 -15.20
C PRO A 854 8.10 -35.56 -16.28
N LEU A 855 9.42 -35.38 -16.30
CA LEU A 855 10.31 -35.94 -17.32
C LEU A 855 11.23 -37.02 -16.75
N GLY A 856 11.74 -37.89 -17.63
CA GLY A 856 12.79 -38.84 -17.30
C GLY A 856 14.13 -38.13 -17.12
N ALA A 857 15.02 -38.72 -16.30
CA ALA A 857 16.28 -38.07 -15.89
C ALA A 857 17.08 -37.50 -17.07
N MET A 858 17.36 -38.31 -18.09
CA MET A 858 18.11 -37.89 -19.27
C MET A 858 17.45 -36.69 -19.99
N ARG A 859 16.14 -36.74 -20.22
CA ARG A 859 15.41 -35.66 -20.90
C ARG A 859 15.36 -34.39 -20.04
N PHE A 860 15.13 -34.54 -18.74
CA PHE A 860 15.08 -33.43 -17.79
C PHE A 860 16.41 -32.69 -17.71
N GLU A 861 17.53 -33.41 -17.64
CA GLU A 861 18.87 -32.83 -17.58
C GLU A 861 19.22 -32.06 -18.86
N ILE A 862 18.90 -32.61 -20.04
CA ILE A 862 19.08 -31.92 -21.33
C ILE A 862 18.27 -30.62 -21.37
N LEU A 863 16.98 -30.67 -21.03
CA LEU A 863 16.15 -29.47 -21.06
C LEU A 863 16.59 -28.43 -20.03
N ARG A 864 16.99 -28.85 -18.82
CA ARG A 864 17.52 -27.97 -17.78
C ARG A 864 18.72 -27.16 -18.28
N GLU A 865 19.65 -27.81 -18.98
CA GLU A 865 20.82 -27.15 -19.55
C GLU A 865 20.44 -26.20 -20.70
N LEU A 866 19.51 -26.61 -21.57
CA LEU A 866 19.04 -25.78 -22.69
C LEU A 866 18.28 -24.54 -22.24
N VAL A 867 17.55 -24.59 -21.11
CA VAL A 867 16.93 -23.40 -20.51
C VAL A 867 17.93 -22.53 -19.72
N GLY A 868 19.20 -22.91 -19.68
CA GLY A 868 20.29 -22.14 -19.07
C GLY A 868 20.55 -22.44 -17.60
N VAL A 869 19.92 -23.47 -17.02
CA VAL A 869 20.17 -23.85 -15.61
C VAL A 869 21.38 -24.78 -15.52
N CYS A 870 22.47 -24.26 -14.99
CA CYS A 870 23.74 -24.99 -14.86
C CYS A 870 24.43 -24.75 -13.52
N CYS A 871 25.44 -25.56 -13.21
CA CYS A 871 26.29 -25.40 -12.05
C CYS A 871 27.43 -24.43 -12.36
N LEU A 872 27.68 -23.43 -11.51
CA LEU A 872 28.85 -22.57 -11.64
C LEU A 872 30.12 -23.38 -11.33
N GLN A 873 30.95 -23.64 -12.34
CA GLN A 873 32.28 -24.22 -12.14
C GLN A 873 33.23 -23.10 -11.70
N SER A 874 33.62 -23.09 -10.44
CA SER A 874 34.78 -22.31 -9.99
C SER A 874 36.00 -22.81 -10.74
N LYS A 875 36.80 -21.92 -11.34
CA LYS A 875 38.16 -22.28 -11.76
C LYS A 875 38.88 -22.83 -10.52
N GLU A 876 39.08 -24.14 -10.48
CA GLU A 876 40.04 -24.73 -9.55
C GLU A 876 41.42 -24.20 -9.90
N GLU A 877 42.14 -23.77 -8.86
CA GLU A 877 43.56 -23.50 -8.87
C GLU A 877 44.30 -24.71 -9.49
N CYS A 878 45.17 -24.44 -10.47
CA CYS A 878 46.32 -25.30 -10.76
C CYS A 878 47.54 -24.69 -10.08
#